data_AF-A0AAP0MKK5-F1
#
_entry.id   AF-A0AAP0MKK5-F1
#
_cell.length_a   1.000
_cell.length_b   1.000
_cell.length_c   1.000
_cell.angle_alpha   90.00
_cell.angle_beta   90.00
_cell.angle_gamma   90.00
#
_symmetry.space_group_name_H-M   'P 1'
#
loop_
_entity.id
_entity.type
_entity.pdbx_description
1 polymer ?
#
loop_
_entity_poly.entity_id
_entity_poly.type
_entity_poly.pdbx_seq_one_letter_code
_entity_poly.pdbx_strand_id
1 'polypeptide(L)'
;MARDSGIWQNSFIFISVDFNFSLRPKIKRQQLQQRQRTKTGKKEKMHSFGYRANALLTFAVTILALMCAIASLSDNLNTPSPSAQIEILNINWFQKQPHGNDEVSLTLNITADLQSLFTWNTKQLFIFVAAEYETPKNALNQVSLWDAIIPAKEFAKFSIHTSNKYRFIDQGHNLRSKEFNLTLHWHVMPKTGKMFANKIVMSGYRLPEDYRYLDYDLLAAFRPLIYLVAALLLFYVYLSGEIFVWQAVGFVGFYLFFVGIVFWTDLGLSRNEKRSEMEMSEDCEIGRVKGLEQLEKNDASGFAQVYGKDFITAARGTMLLIPSSILLMLLHVMGDNESRVNVHSVLTQVSSRPSASVETYPLTRLDHAMGHHTIHVIFYYEKSPFGSFDMDPIRVTLSEVLSSYPPVTGRLTRDDAGNWAVKCNDAGVRVLRARVGITLDEWLRSADGNEERDLTVWEDMPEVPNTWSPFRIQLNDFEGGGVAIGLSCTHMHGDLTSLILLFKAFSEAHHGQAITFPPFFKPPAPPDRKFSVNNSKSTSYLEAKLQKQTPSVKMSTATFKFSDSVVKQCLSEIHDKCPDASPFDLLAALFWIRVVHLKGPKHDDHTHSLSLCVDFRRLLQEPLPYGYFGNALNFSLLSLNEEEMDCSMLGRVAELVHCHVSGLKEEEFWATLHWLDLQKEEGGKYAPPFAMYGPEFTCVSMEHMIIGDQPVMYSMNFDSAKPVHVSCHVGNAEGEGLILVMPSAEAGLARTVMVTLPEEETAKLCEDQSILHLKPTMLLRSI
;
A
#
# COMPACT_ATOMS: atom_id res chain seq x y z
N MET A 1 32.94 12.81 75.68
CA MET A 1 34.39 12.85 75.99
C MET A 1 35.03 11.62 75.37
N ALA A 2 36.16 11.76 74.66
CA ALA A 2 36.97 10.71 74.00
C ALA A 2 36.21 9.89 72.91
N ARG A 3 36.74 9.59 71.71
CA ARG A 3 38.01 8.90 71.32
C ARG A 3 38.04 7.43 71.79
N ASP A 4 38.34 6.42 70.96
CA ASP A 4 38.92 6.38 69.60
C ASP A 4 38.45 5.16 68.76
N SER A 5 38.73 5.24 67.44
CA SER A 5 38.88 4.21 66.39
C SER A 5 38.46 2.72 66.59
N GLY A 6 37.85 2.13 65.55
CA GLY A 6 37.72 0.67 65.44
C GLY A 6 36.84 0.13 64.30
N ILE A 7 37.44 -0.05 63.13
CA ILE A 7 36.98 -0.79 61.92
C ILE A 7 35.85 -1.83 62.14
N TRP A 8 34.72 -1.68 61.45
CA TRP A 8 33.73 -2.75 61.25
C TRP A 8 33.92 -3.41 59.87
N GLN A 9 34.39 -4.65 59.84
CA GLN A 9 34.24 -5.55 58.69
C GLN A 9 33.01 -6.43 58.93
N ASN A 10 31.97 -6.28 58.11
CA ASN A 10 30.79 -7.14 58.18
C ASN A 10 30.97 -8.43 57.37
N SER A 11 30.86 -9.53 58.10
CA SER A 11 30.83 -10.92 57.66
C SER A 11 29.89 -11.18 56.48
N PHE A 12 30.32 -12.03 55.54
CA PHE A 12 29.41 -12.84 54.72
C PHE A 12 29.68 -14.33 54.96
N ILE A 13 28.61 -15.06 55.23
CA ILE A 13 28.63 -16.47 55.64
C ILE A 13 28.67 -17.35 54.39
N PHE A 14 29.71 -18.18 54.25
CA PHE A 14 29.73 -19.26 53.27
C PHE A 14 29.12 -20.52 53.89
N ILE A 15 27.98 -20.96 53.35
CA ILE A 15 27.39 -22.27 53.64
C ILE A 15 28.11 -23.31 52.79
N SER A 16 28.87 -24.20 53.42
CA SER A 16 29.45 -25.39 52.77
C SER A 16 28.53 -26.58 52.97
N VAL A 17 28.17 -27.28 51.89
CA VAL A 17 27.35 -28.50 51.93
C VAL A 17 28.24 -29.72 51.74
N ASP A 18 28.61 -30.37 52.85
CA ASP A 18 29.35 -31.64 52.85
C ASP A 18 28.45 -32.81 52.45
N PHE A 19 28.68 -33.42 51.28
CA PHE A 19 28.12 -34.74 50.94
C PHE A 19 29.08 -35.87 51.31
N ASN A 20 28.91 -36.39 52.51
CA ASN A 20 29.75 -37.43 53.10
C ASN A 20 29.22 -38.84 52.72
N PHE A 21 29.81 -39.49 51.70
CA PHE A 21 29.44 -40.86 51.31
C PHE A 21 30.55 -41.89 51.57
N SER A 22 30.19 -42.94 52.32
CA SER A 22 31.09 -43.97 52.82
C SER A 22 31.62 -44.90 51.72
N LEU A 23 32.95 -44.93 51.52
CA LEU A 23 33.64 -45.84 50.59
C LEU A 23 34.98 -46.41 51.12
N ARG A 24 35.08 -46.58 52.45
CA ARG A 24 36.33 -47.05 53.11
C ARG A 24 36.77 -48.53 52.94
N PRO A 25 36.07 -49.46 52.28
CA PRO A 25 36.65 -50.79 51.97
C PRO A 25 37.39 -50.90 50.62
N LYS A 26 37.09 -50.06 49.61
CA LYS A 26 37.64 -50.24 48.24
C LYS A 26 39.09 -49.75 48.09
N ILE A 27 39.53 -48.80 48.91
CA ILE A 27 40.84 -48.15 48.79
C ILE A 27 42.02 -49.12 49.01
N LYS A 28 41.91 -50.07 49.97
CA LYS A 28 42.98 -51.07 50.20
C LYS A 28 43.15 -52.06 49.03
N ARG A 29 42.10 -52.37 48.27
CA ARG A 29 42.22 -53.20 47.04
C ARG A 29 42.83 -52.42 45.88
N GLN A 30 42.54 -51.11 45.76
CA GLN A 30 43.17 -50.25 44.76
C GLN A 30 44.68 -50.03 45.02
N GLN A 31 45.11 -49.87 46.27
CA GLN A 31 46.54 -49.72 46.60
C GLN A 31 47.38 -50.99 46.30
N LEU A 32 46.80 -52.18 46.46
CA LEU A 32 47.45 -53.44 46.07
C LEU A 32 47.54 -53.60 44.54
N GLN A 33 46.52 -53.19 43.78
CA GLN A 33 46.59 -53.17 42.31
C GLN A 33 47.52 -52.07 41.77
N GLN A 34 47.66 -50.94 42.46
CA GLN A 34 48.65 -49.90 42.10
C GLN A 34 50.10 -50.39 42.32
N ARG A 35 50.38 -51.12 43.41
CA ARG A 35 51.72 -51.72 43.65
C ARG A 35 52.13 -52.79 42.64
N GLN A 36 51.20 -53.41 41.93
CA GLN A 36 51.50 -54.34 40.83
C GLN A 36 51.61 -53.65 39.46
N ARG A 37 51.05 -52.44 39.28
CA ARG A 37 51.12 -51.68 38.02
C ARG A 37 52.39 -50.83 37.85
N THR A 38 53.22 -50.69 38.88
CA THR A 38 54.49 -49.95 38.82
C THR A 38 55.68 -50.74 38.24
N LYS A 39 55.46 -51.97 37.73
CA LYS A 39 56.52 -52.82 37.11
C LYS A 39 56.41 -53.06 35.60
N THR A 40 55.49 -52.39 34.91
CA THR A 40 55.47 -52.34 33.44
C THR A 40 55.48 -50.89 32.99
N GLY A 41 56.52 -50.50 32.24
CA GLY A 41 56.79 -49.10 31.90
C GLY A 41 55.60 -48.41 31.23
N LYS A 42 54.87 -47.61 32.01
CA LYS A 42 53.78 -46.77 31.50
C LYS A 42 54.27 -45.33 31.46
N LYS A 43 54.87 -44.97 30.32
CA LYS A 43 55.24 -43.61 29.93
C LYS A 43 54.14 -42.65 30.40
N GLU A 44 54.48 -41.64 31.20
CA GLU A 44 53.51 -40.61 31.55
C GLU A 44 52.92 -40.07 30.25
N LYS A 45 51.58 -40.11 30.12
CA LYS A 45 50.91 -39.43 29.03
C LYS A 45 51.02 -37.93 29.31
N MET A 46 52.15 -37.34 28.93
CA MET A 46 52.24 -35.90 28.70
C MET A 46 51.06 -35.54 27.81
N HIS A 47 50.13 -34.75 28.36
CA HIS A 47 49.00 -34.26 27.58
C HIS A 47 49.57 -33.55 26.35
N SER A 48 49.13 -33.99 25.16
CA SER A 48 49.57 -33.40 23.89
C SER A 48 49.43 -31.88 23.96
N PHE A 49 50.33 -31.16 23.29
CA PHE A 49 50.27 -29.69 23.20
C PHE A 49 48.86 -29.23 22.78
N GLY A 50 48.24 -29.92 21.81
CA GLY A 50 46.86 -29.65 21.39
C GLY A 50 45.80 -29.86 22.48
N TYR A 51 45.97 -30.80 23.40
CA TYR A 51 45.04 -30.97 24.54
C TYR A 51 45.16 -29.81 25.54
N ARG A 52 46.39 -29.36 25.83
CA ARG A 52 46.62 -28.20 26.71
C ARG A 52 46.13 -26.90 26.07
N ALA A 53 46.39 -26.71 24.78
CA ALA A 53 45.87 -25.59 24.01
C ALA A 53 44.34 -25.58 23.96
N ASN A 54 43.70 -26.74 23.71
CA ASN A 54 42.24 -26.86 23.72
C ASN A 54 41.63 -26.58 25.11
N ALA A 55 42.28 -27.03 26.19
CA ALA A 55 41.84 -26.72 27.56
C ALA A 55 41.93 -25.22 27.87
N LEU A 56 43.03 -24.56 27.48
CA LEU A 56 43.18 -23.10 27.62
C LEU A 56 42.16 -22.32 26.78
N LEU A 57 41.92 -22.75 25.53
CA LEU A 57 40.94 -22.15 24.64
C LEU A 57 39.52 -22.32 25.20
N THR A 58 39.15 -23.51 25.64
CA THR A 58 37.84 -23.79 26.25
C THR A 58 37.66 -22.95 27.50
N PHE A 59 38.67 -22.86 28.37
CA PHE A 59 38.64 -22.03 29.58
C PHE A 59 38.45 -20.54 29.26
N ALA A 60 39.21 -20.01 28.30
CA ALA A 60 39.08 -18.62 27.83
C ALA A 60 37.69 -18.34 27.25
N VAL A 61 37.14 -19.24 26.43
CA VAL A 61 35.78 -19.14 25.88
C VAL A 61 34.72 -19.22 26.99
N THR A 62 34.89 -20.08 28.01
CA THR A 62 33.94 -20.13 29.14
C THR A 62 33.99 -18.88 30.02
N ILE A 63 35.17 -18.29 30.24
CA ILE A 63 35.29 -17.01 30.94
C ILE A 63 34.63 -15.89 30.12
N LEU A 64 34.89 -15.84 28.81
CA LEU A 64 34.28 -14.86 27.93
C LEU A 64 32.75 -14.99 27.91
N ALA A 65 32.23 -16.20 27.82
CA ALA A 65 30.79 -16.47 27.89
C ALA A 65 30.19 -16.04 29.25
N LEU A 66 30.88 -16.33 30.37
CA LEU A 66 30.46 -15.89 31.70
C LEU A 66 30.50 -14.36 31.84
N MET A 67 31.53 -13.70 31.31
CA MET A 67 31.63 -12.24 31.28
C MET A 67 30.50 -11.61 30.44
N CYS A 68 30.20 -12.17 29.26
CA CYS A 68 29.07 -11.73 28.43
C CYS A 68 27.72 -11.93 29.14
N ALA A 69 27.53 -13.05 29.86
CA ALA A 69 26.33 -13.31 30.64
C ALA A 69 26.18 -12.32 31.81
N ILE A 70 27.26 -12.05 32.57
CA ILE A 70 27.26 -11.07 33.66
C ILE A 70 27.03 -9.65 33.13
N ALA A 71 27.65 -9.28 32.01
CA ALA A 71 27.41 -8.00 31.35
C ALA A 71 25.93 -7.87 30.94
N SER A 72 25.38 -8.85 30.23
CA SER A 72 23.96 -8.85 29.81
C SER A 72 22.98 -8.82 31.00
N LEU A 73 23.34 -9.42 32.15
CA LEU A 73 22.53 -9.34 33.37
C LEU A 73 22.68 -7.99 34.10
N SER A 74 23.79 -7.27 33.90
CA SER A 74 24.04 -5.99 34.57
C SER A 74 23.12 -4.86 34.12
N ASP A 75 22.58 -4.92 32.89
CA ASP A 75 21.58 -3.95 32.42
C ASP A 75 20.30 -3.99 33.26
N ASN A 76 19.90 -5.16 33.78
CA ASN A 76 18.74 -5.30 34.65
C ASN A 76 18.93 -4.64 36.03
N LEU A 77 20.16 -4.24 36.38
CA LEU A 77 20.48 -3.52 37.61
C LEU A 77 20.53 -2.00 37.40
N ASN A 78 20.46 -1.52 36.15
CA ASN A 78 20.36 -0.09 35.87
C ASN A 78 18.89 0.35 35.97
N THR A 79 18.58 1.19 36.95
CA THR A 79 17.26 1.83 37.08
C THR A 79 17.27 3.18 36.34
N PRO A 80 16.73 3.28 35.10
CA PRO A 80 16.77 4.52 34.35
C PRO A 80 15.82 5.56 34.95
N SER A 81 16.28 6.80 35.03
CA SER A 81 15.49 7.98 35.41
C SER A 81 15.42 8.97 34.23
N PRO A 82 14.63 8.69 33.18
CA PRO A 82 14.42 9.64 32.08
C PRO A 82 13.51 10.78 32.54
N SER A 83 13.68 11.96 31.96
CA SER A 83 12.79 13.10 32.17
C SER A 83 12.43 13.75 30.84
N ALA A 84 11.17 14.12 30.65
CA ALA A 84 10.70 14.83 29.47
C ALA A 84 9.61 15.84 29.82
N GLN A 85 9.53 16.92 29.04
CA GLN A 85 8.50 17.94 29.11
C GLN A 85 8.18 18.40 27.68
N ILE A 86 6.90 18.45 27.36
CA ILE A 86 6.39 18.86 26.05
C ILE A 86 5.48 20.07 26.26
N GLU A 87 5.61 21.09 25.44
CA GLU A 87 4.79 22.30 25.51
C GLU A 87 4.15 22.56 24.14
N ILE A 88 2.86 22.88 24.13
CA ILE A 88 2.18 23.33 22.93
C ILE A 88 2.41 24.84 22.82
N LEU A 89 3.29 25.24 21.91
CA LEU A 89 3.62 26.64 21.68
C LEU A 89 2.54 27.35 20.85
N ASN A 90 1.95 26.64 19.89
CA ASN A 90 0.84 27.16 19.09
C ASN A 90 -0.08 26.03 18.60
N ILE A 91 -1.36 26.36 18.41
CA ILE A 91 -2.30 25.57 17.61
C ILE A 91 -2.37 26.29 16.26
N ASN A 92 -1.65 25.75 15.27
CA ASN A 92 -1.49 26.40 13.97
C ASN A 92 -2.83 26.49 13.23
N TRP A 93 -3.62 25.43 13.36
CA TRP A 93 -5.00 25.36 12.90
C TRP A 93 -5.71 24.18 13.57
N PHE A 94 -7.03 24.28 13.61
CA PHE A 94 -7.96 23.27 14.06
C PHE A 94 -9.22 23.43 13.21
N GLN A 95 -9.53 22.47 12.33
CA GLN A 95 -10.62 22.61 11.36
C GLN A 95 -11.41 21.31 11.20
N LYS A 96 -12.62 21.44 10.66
CA LYS A 96 -13.40 20.31 10.16
C LYS A 96 -12.98 20.00 8.72
N GLN A 97 -12.63 18.74 8.45
CA GLN A 97 -12.39 18.23 7.09
C GLN A 97 -13.71 18.05 6.31
N PRO A 98 -13.68 18.02 4.97
CA PRO A 98 -14.87 17.75 4.14
C PRO A 98 -15.59 16.44 4.52
N HIS A 99 -14.82 15.41 4.88
CA HIS A 99 -15.29 14.08 5.30
C HIS A 99 -15.91 14.04 6.71
N GLY A 100 -16.07 15.20 7.38
CA GLY A 100 -16.70 15.29 8.69
C GLY A 100 -15.74 15.34 9.89
N ASN A 101 -14.51 14.85 9.73
CA ASN A 101 -13.53 14.66 10.80
C ASN A 101 -12.87 15.95 11.30
N ASP A 102 -12.59 16.02 12.60
CA ASP A 102 -11.79 17.06 13.24
C ASP A 102 -10.29 16.83 12.96
N GLU A 103 -9.57 17.88 12.52
CA GLU A 103 -8.12 17.84 12.27
C GLU A 103 -7.39 19.03 12.91
N VAL A 104 -6.28 18.75 13.60
CA VAL A 104 -5.45 19.70 14.33
C VAL A 104 -4.01 19.70 13.81
N SER A 105 -3.42 20.89 13.70
CA SER A 105 -1.96 21.05 13.67
C SER A 105 -1.46 21.81 14.88
N LEU A 106 -0.44 21.23 15.53
CA LEU A 106 0.21 21.75 16.72
C LEU A 106 1.67 22.08 16.41
N THR A 107 2.16 23.16 17.00
CA THR A 107 3.58 23.45 17.12
C THR A 107 4.01 23.17 18.55
N LEU A 108 5.00 22.28 18.69
CA LEU A 108 5.45 21.67 19.93
C LEU A 108 6.89 22.07 20.23
N ASN A 109 7.17 22.34 21.51
CA ASN A 109 8.52 22.30 22.06
C ASN A 109 8.68 20.98 22.82
N ILE A 110 9.58 20.11 22.38
CA ILE A 110 9.85 18.81 22.99
C ILE A 110 11.23 18.90 23.65
N THR A 111 11.25 18.81 24.98
CA THR A 111 12.47 18.73 25.78
C THR A 111 12.57 17.36 26.44
N ALA A 112 13.72 16.71 26.34
CA ALA A 112 13.94 15.42 26.99
C ALA A 112 15.41 15.22 27.38
N ASP A 113 15.61 14.52 28.50
CA ASP A 113 16.88 13.97 28.94
C ASP A 113 16.70 12.46 29.14
N LEU A 114 17.12 11.72 28.11
CA LEU A 114 17.01 10.27 27.97
C LEU A 114 18.37 9.57 28.16
N GLN A 115 19.40 10.31 28.61
CA GLN A 115 20.77 9.79 28.79
C GLN A 115 20.87 8.59 29.75
N SER A 116 19.93 8.47 30.69
CA SER A 116 19.84 7.36 31.65
C SER A 116 19.41 6.03 31.01
N LEU A 117 18.81 6.07 29.82
CA LEU A 117 18.46 4.88 29.01
C LEU A 117 19.65 4.35 28.18
N PHE A 118 20.77 5.07 28.14
CA PHE A 118 21.99 4.62 27.46
C PHE A 118 22.97 3.94 28.43
N THR A 119 22.96 2.60 28.41
CA THR A 119 23.96 1.73 29.04
C THR A 119 25.08 1.35 28.04
N TRP A 120 25.99 0.47 28.43
CA TRP A 120 26.99 -0.12 27.54
C TRP A 120 26.34 -0.95 26.40
N ASN A 121 25.14 -1.50 26.64
CA ASN A 121 24.40 -2.36 25.72
C ASN A 121 23.41 -1.57 24.86
N THR A 122 22.97 -0.37 25.25
CA THR A 122 22.09 0.44 24.38
C THR A 122 22.78 0.75 23.05
N LYS A 123 22.12 0.41 21.93
CA LYS A 123 22.54 0.80 20.59
C LYS A 123 21.96 2.17 20.23
N GLN A 124 20.64 2.28 20.31
CA GLN A 124 19.89 3.49 19.96
C GLN A 124 18.54 3.50 20.68
N LEU A 125 17.88 4.66 20.72
CA LEU A 125 16.47 4.78 21.13
C LEU A 125 15.62 5.13 19.92
N PHE A 126 14.47 4.50 19.78
CA PHE A 126 13.37 5.05 18.96
C PHE A 126 12.38 5.73 19.89
N ILE A 127 12.02 6.98 19.62
CA ILE A 127 11.11 7.77 20.45
C ILE A 127 9.97 8.33 19.61
N PHE A 128 8.78 8.43 20.20
CA PHE A 128 7.65 9.11 19.57
C PHE A 128 6.73 9.78 20.60
N VAL A 129 6.15 10.91 20.22
CA VAL A 129 5.14 11.64 20.97
C VAL A 129 3.77 11.28 20.40
N ALA A 130 2.84 10.86 21.26
CA ALA A 130 1.45 10.62 20.88
C ALA A 130 0.49 11.50 21.69
N ALA A 131 -0.60 11.95 21.07
CA ALA A 131 -1.77 12.47 21.76
C ALA A 131 -2.65 11.30 22.22
N GLU A 132 -2.98 11.25 23.51
CA GLU A 132 -3.79 10.21 24.15
C GLU A 132 -5.05 10.82 24.77
N TYR A 133 -6.24 10.42 24.32
CA TYR A 133 -7.52 10.97 24.77
C TYR A 133 -8.66 9.96 24.66
N GLU A 134 -9.69 10.11 25.50
CA GLU A 134 -10.87 9.22 25.53
C GLU A 134 -12.01 9.81 24.70
N THR A 135 -12.84 9.01 24.04
CA THR A 135 -14.10 9.47 23.39
C THR A 135 -15.25 8.54 23.77
N PRO A 136 -16.52 8.95 23.59
CA PRO A 136 -17.66 8.08 23.92
C PRO A 136 -17.65 6.72 23.20
N LYS A 137 -16.98 6.63 22.03
CA LYS A 137 -16.77 5.37 21.28
C LYS A 137 -15.51 4.59 21.71
N ASN A 138 -14.48 5.26 22.25
CA ASN A 138 -13.16 4.68 22.49
C ASN A 138 -12.59 5.07 23.87
N ALA A 139 -12.39 4.08 24.73
CA ALA A 139 -11.75 4.25 26.04
C ALA A 139 -10.29 4.77 25.97
N LEU A 140 -9.63 4.63 24.82
CA LEU A 140 -8.35 5.27 24.53
C LEU A 140 -8.20 5.45 23.01
N ASN A 141 -7.95 6.68 22.58
CA ASN A 141 -7.47 7.03 21.24
C ASN A 141 -6.00 7.46 21.39
N GLN A 142 -5.11 6.93 20.55
CA GLN A 142 -3.68 7.26 20.55
C GLN A 142 -3.27 7.67 19.14
N VAL A 143 -2.87 8.93 18.96
CA VAL A 143 -2.46 9.48 17.66
C VAL A 143 -1.00 9.93 17.75
N SER A 144 -0.09 9.24 17.05
CA SER A 144 1.31 9.67 16.98
C SER A 144 1.40 11.03 16.27
N LEU A 145 2.13 11.98 16.86
CA LEU A 145 2.33 13.34 16.36
C LEU A 145 3.72 13.54 15.76
N TRP A 146 4.74 12.91 16.34
CA TRP A 146 6.15 13.11 16.00
C TRP A 146 7.00 11.91 16.45
N ASP A 147 8.06 11.60 15.73
CA ASP A 147 8.99 10.51 16.01
C ASP A 147 10.43 10.85 15.60
N ALA A 148 11.40 10.26 16.32
CA ALA A 148 12.82 10.34 16.01
C ALA A 148 13.60 9.11 16.51
N ILE A 149 14.79 8.89 15.93
CA ILE A 149 15.79 7.93 16.41
C ILE A 149 16.94 8.71 17.06
N ILE A 150 17.31 8.33 18.27
CA ILE A 150 18.48 8.86 18.99
C ILE A 150 19.61 7.83 18.88
N PRO A 151 20.66 8.08 18.08
CA PRO A 151 21.67 7.06 17.77
C PRO A 151 22.75 6.91 18.85
N ALA A 152 22.94 7.91 19.72
CA ALA A 152 23.98 7.90 20.75
C ALA A 152 23.59 8.77 21.95
N LYS A 153 24.25 8.51 23.09
CA LYS A 153 23.97 9.17 24.38
C LYS A 153 24.12 10.69 24.34
N GLU A 154 25.06 11.20 23.54
CA GLU A 154 25.28 12.64 23.33
C GLU A 154 24.08 13.38 22.74
N PHE A 155 23.25 12.69 21.94
CA PHE A 155 22.01 13.23 21.37
C PHE A 155 20.78 12.97 22.26
N ALA A 156 20.94 12.25 23.37
CA ALA A 156 19.84 11.84 24.24
C ALA A 156 19.31 12.96 25.14
N LYS A 157 19.99 14.11 25.18
CA LYS A 157 19.52 15.34 25.81
C LYS A 157 19.30 16.40 24.74
N PHE A 158 18.05 16.78 24.50
CA PHE A 158 17.70 17.71 23.42
C PHE A 158 16.50 18.60 23.77
N SER A 159 16.38 19.70 23.04
CA SER A 159 15.23 20.59 22.97
C SER A 159 14.96 20.83 21.49
N ILE A 160 13.77 20.49 21.00
CA ILE A 160 13.40 20.68 19.59
C ILE A 160 12.06 21.40 19.47
N HIS A 161 12.04 22.41 18.61
CA HIS A 161 10.85 23.14 18.21
C HIS A 161 10.39 22.58 16.86
N THR A 162 9.19 22.01 16.79
CA THR A 162 8.71 21.28 15.60
C THR A 162 7.19 21.28 15.51
N SER A 163 6.64 21.22 14.31
CA SER A 163 5.21 20.94 14.11
C SER A 163 4.93 19.44 14.21
N ASN A 164 3.66 19.05 14.38
CA ASN A 164 3.26 17.66 14.25
C ASN A 164 3.59 17.12 12.84
N LYS A 165 4.52 16.15 12.79
CA LYS A 165 4.97 15.42 11.58
C LYS A 165 3.86 14.54 11.01
N TYR A 166 2.92 14.12 11.86
CA TYR A 166 1.75 13.34 11.51
C TYR A 166 0.48 14.12 11.88
N ARG A 167 -0.57 14.00 11.06
CA ARG A 167 -1.83 14.72 11.23
C ARG A 167 -2.55 14.24 12.48
N PHE A 168 -2.97 15.17 13.35
CA PHE A 168 -3.80 14.84 14.50
C PHE A 168 -5.26 14.90 14.04
N ILE A 169 -5.82 13.73 13.70
CA ILE A 169 -7.20 13.58 13.23
C ILE A 169 -7.98 12.71 14.24
N ASP A 170 -9.24 13.06 14.47
CA ASP A 170 -10.23 12.22 15.17
C ASP A 170 -11.48 12.06 14.30
N GLN A 171 -12.30 11.04 14.59
CA GLN A 171 -13.53 10.77 13.86
C GLN A 171 -14.69 11.68 14.32
N GLY A 172 -15.23 12.48 13.41
CA GLY A 172 -16.31 13.42 13.73
C GLY A 172 -15.83 14.57 14.63
N HIS A 173 -16.57 14.89 15.70
CA HIS A 173 -16.51 16.19 16.41
C HIS A 173 -16.06 16.14 17.87
N ASN A 174 -15.24 15.15 18.25
CA ASN A 174 -14.91 14.92 19.66
C ASN A 174 -13.66 15.67 20.15
N LEU A 175 -12.96 16.43 19.29
CA LEU A 175 -11.75 17.18 19.68
C LEU A 175 -12.05 18.60 20.18
N ARG A 176 -13.22 19.17 19.88
CA ARG A 176 -13.60 20.50 20.39
C ARG A 176 -13.68 20.50 21.92
N SER A 177 -13.05 21.50 22.55
CA SER A 177 -12.96 21.65 24.01
C SER A 177 -12.31 20.46 24.74
N LYS A 178 -11.65 19.55 24.02
CA LYS A 178 -11.27 18.23 24.53
C LYS A 178 -9.96 18.25 25.29
N GLU A 179 -9.94 17.59 26.45
CA GLU A 179 -8.72 17.31 27.20
C GLU A 179 -8.01 16.07 26.63
N PHE A 180 -6.69 16.19 26.50
CA PHE A 180 -5.81 15.14 26.01
C PHE A 180 -4.46 15.18 26.73
N ASN A 181 -3.81 14.03 26.77
CA ASN A 181 -2.45 13.86 27.27
C ASN A 181 -1.48 13.86 26.08
N LEU A 182 -0.27 14.37 26.29
CA LEU A 182 0.85 14.13 25.39
C LEU A 182 1.76 13.11 26.06
N THR A 183 2.00 11.99 25.39
CA THR A 183 2.78 10.88 25.94
C THR A 183 4.01 10.65 25.10
N LEU A 184 5.20 10.80 25.71
CA LEU A 184 6.47 10.43 25.10
C LEU A 184 6.72 8.94 25.36
N HIS A 185 6.66 8.14 24.31
CA HIS A 185 7.04 6.74 24.29
C HIS A 185 8.49 6.58 23.82
N TRP A 186 9.21 5.61 24.37
CA TRP A 186 10.54 5.24 23.90
C TRP A 186 10.74 3.72 23.89
N HIS A 187 11.47 3.25 22.89
CA HIS A 187 11.88 1.87 22.71
C HIS A 187 13.41 1.82 22.78
N VAL A 188 13.95 1.13 23.78
CA VAL A 188 15.40 0.97 23.96
C VAL A 188 15.85 -0.23 23.14
N MET A 189 16.64 0.03 22.09
CA MET A 189 17.19 -1.02 21.22
C MET A 189 18.58 -1.43 21.73
N PRO A 190 18.76 -2.64 22.29
CA PRO A 190 20.07 -3.10 22.74
C PRO A 190 20.94 -3.59 21.57
N LYS A 191 22.24 -3.74 21.82
CA LYS A 191 23.19 -4.45 20.96
C LYS A 191 22.99 -5.96 21.07
N THR A 192 22.61 -6.44 22.25
CA THR A 192 22.32 -7.84 22.56
C THR A 192 21.18 -7.97 23.57
N GLY A 193 20.21 -8.85 23.33
CA GLY A 193 19.05 -9.05 24.21
C GLY A 193 17.73 -8.52 23.61
N LYS A 194 16.68 -8.48 24.43
CA LYS A 194 15.33 -8.03 24.02
C LYS A 194 15.19 -6.51 24.10
N MET A 195 14.47 -5.93 23.15
CA MET A 195 13.99 -4.55 23.23
C MET A 195 13.03 -4.40 24.41
N PHE A 196 13.04 -3.23 25.06
CA PHE A 196 12.01 -2.84 26.03
C PHE A 196 11.45 -1.46 25.70
N ALA A 197 10.16 -1.27 25.94
CA ALA A 197 9.45 -0.01 25.75
C ALA A 197 8.96 0.54 27.10
N ASN A 198 8.88 1.86 27.21
CA ASN A 198 8.26 2.55 28.36
C ASN A 198 7.86 3.98 27.93
N LYS A 199 7.14 4.71 28.80
CA LYS A 199 6.53 6.01 28.47
C LYS A 199 6.49 7.00 29.64
N ILE A 200 6.47 8.29 29.32
CA ILE A 200 6.11 9.39 30.23
C ILE A 200 4.85 10.05 29.69
N VAL A 201 3.82 10.14 30.53
CA VAL A 201 2.55 10.80 30.22
C VAL A 201 2.60 12.22 30.79
N MET A 202 2.34 13.23 29.95
CA MET A 202 2.08 14.61 30.36
C MET A 202 0.59 14.91 30.19
N SER A 203 -0.07 15.37 31.25
CA SER A 203 -1.51 15.61 31.28
C SER A 203 -1.87 17.09 31.40
N GLY A 204 -3.07 17.46 30.95
CA GLY A 204 -3.63 18.80 31.14
C GLY A 204 -3.62 19.71 29.91
N TYR A 205 -3.44 19.17 28.71
CA TYR A 205 -3.63 19.92 27.47
C TYR A 205 -5.11 19.91 27.07
N ARG A 206 -5.59 21.02 26.53
CA ARG A 206 -6.98 21.18 26.10
C ARG A 206 -7.05 21.89 24.76
N LEU A 207 -7.81 21.33 23.83
CA LEU A 207 -8.10 21.97 22.54
C LEU A 207 -9.18 23.06 22.70
N PRO A 208 -9.19 24.10 21.85
CA PRO A 208 -10.19 25.15 21.90
C PRO A 208 -11.59 24.64 21.51
N GLU A 209 -12.62 25.42 21.85
CA GLU A 209 -14.00 25.14 21.48
C GLU A 209 -14.28 25.46 20.00
N ASP A 210 -13.77 26.61 19.54
CA ASP A 210 -13.91 27.09 18.17
C ASP A 210 -12.80 26.54 17.25
N TYR A 211 -13.19 26.24 16.01
CA TYR A 211 -12.25 25.95 14.93
C TYR A 211 -11.41 27.18 14.59
N ARG A 212 -10.11 26.97 14.41
CA ARG A 212 -9.14 27.94 13.91
C ARG A 212 -8.68 27.51 12.52
N TYR A 213 -9.28 28.09 11.49
CA TYR A 213 -8.85 27.84 10.12
C TYR A 213 -7.46 28.45 9.87
N LEU A 214 -6.75 27.93 8.86
CA LEU A 214 -5.48 28.51 8.42
C LEU A 214 -5.70 29.98 8.02
N ASP A 215 -4.77 30.85 8.38
CA ASP A 215 -4.81 32.28 8.07
C ASP A 215 -4.50 32.54 6.58
N TYR A 216 -5.46 32.16 5.72
CA TYR A 216 -5.40 32.32 4.27
C TYR A 216 -5.62 33.76 3.80
N ASP A 217 -5.90 34.70 4.70
CA ASP A 217 -6.24 36.08 4.37
C ASP A 217 -5.13 36.80 3.58
N LEU A 218 -3.86 36.44 3.81
CA LEU A 218 -2.76 37.01 3.02
C LEU A 218 -2.84 36.62 1.53
N LEU A 219 -3.11 35.35 1.21
CA LEU A 219 -3.26 34.87 -0.17
C LEU A 219 -4.63 35.22 -0.77
N ALA A 220 -5.68 35.31 0.06
CA ALA A 220 -6.99 35.78 -0.36
C ALA A 220 -6.96 37.25 -0.77
N ALA A 221 -6.24 38.11 -0.02
CA ALA A 221 -6.05 39.52 -0.34
C ALA A 221 -5.30 39.76 -1.67
N PHE A 222 -4.35 38.88 -2.03
CA PHE A 222 -3.64 38.96 -3.32
C PHE A 222 -4.37 38.29 -4.49
N ARG A 223 -5.40 37.48 -4.26
CA ARG A 223 -6.13 36.79 -5.33
C ARG A 223 -6.72 37.74 -6.40
N PRO A 224 -7.36 38.88 -6.04
CA PRO A 224 -7.80 39.88 -7.02
C PRO A 224 -6.64 40.49 -7.82
N LEU A 225 -5.48 40.71 -7.18
CA LEU A 225 -4.29 41.27 -7.84
C LEU A 225 -3.71 40.29 -8.87
N ILE A 226 -3.66 38.99 -8.55
CA ILE A 226 -3.21 37.94 -9.47
C ILE A 226 -4.14 37.86 -10.69
N TYR A 227 -5.46 37.87 -10.49
CA TYR A 227 -6.42 37.89 -11.60
C TYR A 227 -6.32 39.19 -12.43
N LEU A 228 -6.09 40.35 -11.80
CA LEU A 228 -5.87 41.62 -12.49
C LEU A 228 -4.61 41.58 -13.38
N VAL A 229 -3.50 41.08 -12.86
CA VAL A 229 -2.24 40.94 -13.61
C VAL A 229 -2.39 39.94 -14.77
N ALA A 230 -3.06 38.81 -14.54
CA ALA A 230 -3.35 37.84 -15.58
C ALA A 230 -4.27 38.42 -16.68
N ALA A 231 -5.30 39.17 -16.31
CA ALA A 231 -6.19 39.85 -17.24
C ALA A 231 -5.48 40.95 -18.05
N LEU A 232 -4.58 41.72 -17.42
CA LEU A 232 -3.76 42.72 -18.11
C LEU A 232 -2.76 42.09 -19.09
N LEU A 233 -2.17 40.94 -18.75
CA LEU A 233 -1.32 40.17 -19.66
C LEU A 233 -2.12 39.62 -20.84
N LEU A 234 -3.30 39.05 -20.60
CA LEU A 234 -4.23 38.59 -21.64
C LEU A 234 -4.67 39.74 -22.57
N PHE A 235 -4.99 40.90 -22.00
CA PHE A 235 -5.36 42.09 -22.76
C PHE A 235 -4.17 42.64 -23.57
N TYR A 236 -2.95 42.62 -23.02
CA TYR A 236 -1.75 43.01 -23.76
C TYR A 236 -1.46 42.06 -24.94
N VAL A 237 -1.58 40.75 -24.73
CA VAL A 237 -1.44 39.75 -25.80
C VAL A 237 -2.51 39.97 -26.86
N TYR A 238 -3.78 40.14 -26.47
CA TYR A 238 -4.89 40.43 -27.38
C TYR A 238 -4.63 41.69 -28.23
N LEU A 239 -4.28 42.81 -27.57
CA LEU A 239 -4.02 44.09 -28.24
C LEU A 239 -2.81 44.00 -29.17
N SER A 240 -1.75 43.29 -28.77
CA SER A 240 -0.59 43.04 -29.63
C SER A 240 -0.98 42.21 -30.87
N GLY A 241 -1.83 41.20 -30.71
CA GLY A 241 -2.34 40.36 -31.80
C GLY A 241 -3.19 41.15 -32.79
N GLU A 242 -4.13 41.96 -32.31
CA GLU A 242 -4.93 42.83 -33.18
C GLU A 242 -4.05 43.85 -33.94
N ILE A 243 -3.06 44.45 -33.28
CA ILE A 243 -2.13 45.38 -33.94
C ILE A 243 -1.37 44.68 -35.08
N PHE A 244 -0.85 43.47 -34.86
CA PHE A 244 -0.17 42.71 -35.92
C PHE A 244 -1.12 42.33 -37.08
N VAL A 245 -2.38 41.99 -36.80
CA VAL A 245 -3.38 41.71 -37.84
C VAL A 245 -3.71 42.96 -38.65
N TRP A 246 -3.96 44.10 -38.01
CA TRP A 246 -4.23 45.36 -38.73
C TRP A 246 -3.01 45.89 -39.48
N GLN A 247 -1.79 45.67 -38.98
CA GLN A 247 -0.56 45.95 -39.72
C GLN A 247 -0.42 45.04 -40.94
N ALA A 248 -0.72 43.74 -40.84
CA ALA A 248 -0.69 42.83 -41.97
C ALA A 248 -1.76 43.17 -43.03
N VAL A 249 -3.00 43.47 -42.62
CA VAL A 249 -4.08 43.94 -43.51
C VAL A 249 -3.71 45.27 -44.16
N GLY A 250 -3.11 46.19 -43.40
CA GLY A 250 -2.58 47.46 -43.93
C GLY A 250 -1.48 47.23 -44.98
N PHE A 251 -0.56 46.29 -44.74
CA PHE A 251 0.52 45.96 -45.68
C PHE A 251 0.01 45.29 -46.95
N VAL A 252 -0.97 44.38 -46.85
CA VAL A 252 -1.64 43.75 -47.99
C VAL A 252 -2.47 44.78 -48.78
N GLY A 253 -3.19 45.67 -48.10
CA GLY A 253 -3.93 46.78 -48.72
C GLY A 253 -2.99 47.75 -49.46
N PHE A 254 -1.85 48.09 -48.85
CA PHE A 254 -0.81 48.92 -49.47
C PHE A 254 -0.19 48.22 -50.69
N TYR A 255 0.09 46.91 -50.60
CA TYR A 255 0.58 46.11 -51.73
C TYR A 255 -0.44 46.06 -52.88
N LEU A 256 -1.71 45.77 -52.59
CA LEU A 256 -2.79 45.77 -53.58
C LEU A 256 -3.02 47.15 -54.21
N PHE A 257 -2.86 48.23 -53.45
CA PHE A 257 -2.91 49.60 -53.98
C PHE A 257 -1.79 49.87 -54.99
N PHE A 258 -0.54 49.48 -54.68
CA PHE A 258 0.57 49.66 -55.61
C PHE A 258 0.53 48.70 -56.81
N VAL A 259 0.12 47.44 -56.62
CA VAL A 259 -0.14 46.50 -57.73
C VAL A 259 -1.29 47.02 -58.61
N GLY A 260 -2.33 47.59 -58.01
CA GLY A 260 -3.42 48.26 -58.72
C GLY A 260 -2.94 49.46 -59.54
N ILE A 261 -2.02 50.27 -59.02
CA ILE A 261 -1.37 51.36 -59.78
C ILE A 261 -0.54 50.81 -60.95
N VAL A 262 0.24 49.74 -60.75
CA VAL A 262 1.05 49.13 -61.83
C VAL A 262 0.14 48.56 -62.93
N PHE A 263 -0.91 47.82 -62.57
CA PHE A 263 -1.92 47.35 -63.54
C PHE A 263 -2.66 48.51 -64.20
N TRP A 264 -2.94 49.60 -63.48
CA TRP A 264 -3.54 50.81 -64.05
C TRP A 264 -2.61 51.52 -65.04
N THR A 265 -1.29 51.52 -64.82
CA THR A 265 -0.33 52.04 -65.80
C THR A 265 -0.20 51.15 -67.03
N ASP A 266 -0.21 49.82 -66.86
CA ASP A 266 -0.14 48.87 -67.98
C ASP A 266 -1.43 48.84 -68.83
N LEU A 267 -2.60 48.94 -68.19
CA LEU A 267 -3.90 49.07 -68.90
C LEU A 267 -4.12 50.50 -69.45
N GLY A 268 -3.63 51.51 -68.75
CA GLY A 268 -3.75 52.93 -69.12
C GLY A 268 -2.93 53.31 -70.36
N LEU A 269 -1.84 52.59 -70.65
CA LEU A 269 -1.09 52.71 -71.90
C LEU A 269 -1.81 52.10 -73.12
N SER A 270 -2.86 51.30 -72.92
CA SER A 270 -3.55 50.58 -74.00
C SER A 270 -5.00 51.03 -74.24
N ARG A 271 -5.57 51.91 -73.40
CA ARG A 271 -7.01 52.21 -73.47
C ARG A 271 -7.44 53.65 -73.15
N ASN A 272 -6.67 54.63 -73.62
CA ASN A 272 -7.17 56.01 -73.73
C ASN A 272 -7.98 56.23 -75.02
N GLU A 273 -8.95 55.33 -75.26
CA GLU A 273 -10.01 55.52 -76.25
C GLU A 273 -11.37 55.19 -75.60
N LYS A 274 -12.22 56.22 -75.52
CA LYS A 274 -13.65 56.23 -75.17
C LYS A 274 -14.02 56.30 -73.68
N ARG A 275 -14.73 57.39 -73.37
CA ARG A 275 -15.14 57.99 -72.08
C ARG A 275 -16.61 58.40 -72.24
N SER A 276 -17.51 58.03 -71.32
CA SER A 276 -18.71 58.83 -70.95
C SER A 276 -19.63 58.13 -69.93
N GLU A 277 -20.36 58.94 -69.13
CA GLU A 277 -21.69 58.69 -68.53
C GLU A 277 -21.82 57.70 -67.33
N MET A 278 -22.70 57.89 -66.33
CA MET A 278 -23.60 59.01 -65.92
C MET A 278 -24.19 58.79 -64.50
N GLU A 279 -24.65 59.86 -63.83
CA GLU A 279 -25.37 59.85 -62.53
C GLU A 279 -26.91 59.72 -62.67
N MET A 280 -27.65 59.68 -61.53
CA MET A 280 -28.70 60.68 -61.13
C MET A 280 -30.11 60.17 -60.69
N SER A 281 -30.73 60.91 -59.73
CA SER A 281 -32.19 61.15 -59.51
C SER A 281 -33.04 60.12 -58.72
N GLU A 282 -33.95 60.43 -57.76
CA GLU A 282 -34.73 61.64 -57.31
C GLU A 282 -36.01 61.90 -58.15
N ASP A 283 -37.18 62.42 -57.70
CA ASP A 283 -37.75 62.95 -56.42
C ASP A 283 -39.32 62.76 -56.41
N CYS A 284 -40.09 63.16 -55.36
CA CYS A 284 -41.27 64.09 -55.46
C CYS A 284 -42.24 64.15 -54.22
N GLU A 285 -42.50 65.36 -53.64
CA GLU A 285 -43.83 66.05 -53.50
C GLU A 285 -43.90 67.23 -52.46
N ILE A 286 -44.99 68.03 -52.48
CA ILE A 286 -45.17 69.36 -51.83
C ILE A 286 -46.64 69.54 -51.32
N GLY A 287 -47.03 70.23 -50.23
CA GLY A 287 -46.30 70.92 -49.14
C GLY A 287 -46.94 72.25 -48.64
N ARG A 288 -46.65 72.69 -47.39
CA ARG A 288 -46.83 74.08 -46.79
C ARG A 288 -48.26 74.52 -46.36
N VAL A 289 -48.57 75.34 -45.31
CA VAL A 289 -47.84 76.35 -44.46
C VAL A 289 -48.49 76.56 -43.03
N LYS A 290 -47.70 77.02 -42.01
CA LYS A 290 -48.06 77.73 -40.72
C LYS A 290 -48.79 76.94 -39.59
N GLY A 291 -48.53 77.16 -38.29
CA GLY A 291 -47.43 77.91 -37.60
C GLY A 291 -47.84 78.61 -36.28
N LEU A 292 -47.33 78.12 -35.12
CA LEU A 292 -47.28 78.62 -33.72
C LEU A 292 -47.01 77.37 -32.82
N GLU A 293 -46.28 77.34 -31.69
CA GLU A 293 -45.67 78.37 -30.81
C GLU A 293 -44.41 77.82 -30.06
N GLN A 294 -43.80 78.66 -29.20
CA GLN A 294 -42.53 78.56 -28.43
C GLN A 294 -42.61 77.72 -27.11
N LEU A 295 -41.59 77.48 -26.25
CA LEU A 295 -40.10 77.33 -26.26
C LEU A 295 -39.68 77.03 -24.77
N GLU A 296 -38.70 76.13 -24.51
CA GLU A 296 -37.94 75.90 -23.24
C GLU A 296 -38.54 76.16 -21.83
N LYS A 297 -38.52 75.14 -20.94
CA LYS A 297 -37.53 75.03 -19.82
C LYS A 297 -37.65 73.76 -18.96
N ASN A 298 -36.54 73.45 -18.26
CA ASN A 298 -36.37 72.42 -17.24
C ASN A 298 -37.46 72.44 -16.15
N ASP A 299 -37.96 71.27 -15.71
CA ASP A 299 -37.43 70.57 -14.52
C ASP A 299 -38.27 69.32 -14.14
N ALA A 300 -37.61 68.39 -13.43
CA ALA A 300 -38.17 67.32 -12.58
C ALA A 300 -38.98 66.14 -13.17
N SER A 301 -38.64 64.95 -12.65
CA SER A 301 -39.31 63.63 -12.79
C SER A 301 -39.29 62.98 -14.20
N GLY A 302 -38.84 61.74 -14.37
CA GLY A 302 -38.12 60.87 -13.42
C GLY A 302 -38.18 59.40 -13.83
N PHE A 303 -37.11 58.86 -14.41
CA PHE A 303 -36.94 57.41 -14.63
C PHE A 303 -35.46 57.02 -14.81
N ALA A 304 -34.71 57.00 -13.69
CA ALA A 304 -33.56 56.12 -13.51
C ALA A 304 -33.08 56.16 -12.04
N GLN A 305 -33.07 54.99 -11.39
CA GLN A 305 -32.22 54.65 -10.25
C GLN A 305 -32.40 55.44 -8.92
N VAL A 306 -33.12 54.84 -7.97
CA VAL A 306 -32.69 54.84 -6.55
C VAL A 306 -32.76 53.40 -6.03
N TYR A 307 -31.70 52.98 -5.35
CA TYR A 307 -31.57 51.69 -4.66
C TYR A 307 -32.54 51.58 -3.46
N GLY A 308 -32.99 50.35 -3.17
CA GLY A 308 -33.35 50.00 -1.79
C GLY A 308 -34.41 48.93 -1.63
N LYS A 309 -33.99 47.79 -1.05
CA LYS A 309 -34.82 46.89 -0.21
C LYS A 309 -36.19 46.47 -0.76
N ASP A 310 -36.26 45.28 -1.35
CA ASP A 310 -36.83 44.10 -0.67
C ASP A 310 -37.08 42.95 -1.66
N PHE A 311 -36.06 42.13 -1.90
CA PHE A 311 -36.19 40.81 -2.53
C PHE A 311 -35.81 39.67 -1.56
N ILE A 312 -36.14 39.86 -0.27
CA ILE A 312 -36.21 38.79 0.75
C ILE A 312 -37.71 38.46 1.04
N THR A 313 -38.60 38.70 0.08
CA THR A 313 -40.05 38.40 0.24
C THR A 313 -40.74 37.85 -1.03
N ALA A 314 -39.98 37.27 -1.96
CA ALA A 314 -40.53 36.61 -3.17
C ALA A 314 -40.04 35.15 -3.38
N ALA A 315 -39.27 34.60 -2.44
CA ALA A 315 -38.93 33.17 -2.36
C ALA A 315 -39.60 32.46 -1.16
N ARG A 316 -40.62 33.09 -0.57
CA ARG A 316 -41.54 32.50 0.42
C ARG A 316 -42.96 32.43 -0.18
N GLY A 317 -43.09 31.65 -1.25
CA GLY A 317 -44.34 31.56 -2.04
C GLY A 317 -44.60 30.19 -2.68
N THR A 318 -43.59 29.32 -2.77
CA THR A 318 -43.74 27.97 -3.36
C THR A 318 -43.13 26.90 -2.45
N MET A 319 -43.38 27.01 -1.13
CA MET A 319 -43.19 25.89 -0.21
C MET A 319 -44.42 24.97 -0.27
N LEU A 320 -44.61 24.32 -1.42
CA LEU A 320 -45.62 23.29 -1.63
C LEU A 320 -44.91 21.97 -1.91
N LEU A 321 -44.88 21.13 -0.87
CA LEU A 321 -44.84 19.67 -0.97
C LEU A 321 -43.79 19.10 -1.93
N ILE A 322 -42.53 19.02 -1.46
CA ILE A 322 -41.74 17.82 -1.77
C ILE A 322 -42.51 16.66 -1.10
N PRO A 323 -43.02 15.67 -1.86
CA PRO A 323 -43.71 14.54 -1.26
C PRO A 323 -42.80 13.82 -0.28
N SER A 324 -43.34 13.29 0.81
CA SER A 324 -42.56 12.56 1.83
C SER A 324 -41.75 11.42 1.22
N SER A 325 -42.19 10.85 0.09
CA SER A 325 -41.46 9.85 -0.70
C SER A 325 -40.22 10.40 -1.40
N ILE A 326 -40.20 11.65 -1.85
CA ILE A 326 -39.00 12.28 -2.47
C ILE A 326 -38.02 12.72 -1.38
N LEU A 327 -38.50 13.15 -0.22
CA LEU A 327 -37.61 13.40 0.93
C LEU A 327 -37.04 12.09 1.50
N LEU A 328 -37.82 11.00 1.54
CA LEU A 328 -37.29 9.66 1.85
C LEU A 328 -36.34 9.15 0.77
N MET A 329 -36.59 9.40 -0.52
CA MET A 329 -35.64 9.05 -1.58
C MET A 329 -34.34 9.84 -1.45
N LEU A 330 -34.39 11.14 -1.16
CA LEU A 330 -33.18 11.93 -0.93
C LEU A 330 -32.45 11.53 0.36
N LEU A 331 -33.15 11.08 1.40
CA LEU A 331 -32.55 10.50 2.61
C LEU A 331 -32.08 9.04 2.44
N HIS A 332 -32.58 8.29 1.44
CA HIS A 332 -32.03 6.99 1.02
C HIS A 332 -30.82 7.16 0.10
N VAL A 333 -30.82 8.17 -0.79
CA VAL A 333 -29.71 8.48 -1.70
C VAL A 333 -28.60 9.25 -0.98
N MET A 334 -28.91 9.96 0.12
CA MET A 334 -27.96 10.47 1.10
C MET A 334 -27.88 9.58 2.35
N GLY A 335 -28.14 8.28 2.19
CA GLY A 335 -27.61 7.29 3.11
C GLY A 335 -26.10 7.21 2.90
N ASP A 336 -25.35 8.05 3.61
CA ASP A 336 -23.95 7.74 3.90
C ASP A 336 -23.96 6.38 4.60
N ASN A 337 -23.62 5.31 3.87
CA ASN A 337 -23.27 4.03 4.48
C ASN A 337 -22.02 4.30 5.31
N GLU A 338 -22.19 4.58 6.61
CA GLU A 338 -21.07 4.58 7.55
C GLU A 338 -20.37 3.22 7.40
N SER A 339 -19.13 3.22 6.89
CA SER A 339 -18.40 1.97 6.67
C SER A 339 -18.41 1.15 7.95
N ARG A 340 -18.73 -0.14 7.80
CA ARG A 340 -18.73 -1.09 8.91
C ARG A 340 -17.32 -1.25 9.52
N VAL A 341 -16.27 -0.77 8.84
CA VAL A 341 -14.87 -0.78 9.27
C VAL A 341 -14.45 0.62 9.75
N ASN A 342 -14.11 0.72 11.03
CA ASN A 342 -13.84 1.97 11.73
C ASN A 342 -12.38 2.08 12.19
N VAL A 343 -11.54 2.78 11.41
CA VAL A 343 -10.10 2.97 11.67
C VAL A 343 -9.87 4.00 12.78
N HIS A 344 -9.40 3.55 13.95
CA HIS A 344 -9.30 4.35 15.18
C HIS A 344 -7.86 4.52 15.71
N SER A 345 -6.86 3.91 15.06
CA SER A 345 -5.44 4.11 15.41
C SER A 345 -4.56 3.98 14.17
N VAL A 346 -3.53 4.85 14.09
CA VAL A 346 -2.50 4.82 13.04
C VAL A 346 -1.13 5.03 13.68
N LEU A 347 -0.17 4.16 13.35
CA LEU A 347 1.22 4.24 13.82
C LEU A 347 2.22 3.87 12.72
N THR A 348 3.50 4.13 12.97
CA THR A 348 4.61 3.71 12.10
C THR A 348 5.43 2.65 12.81
N GLN A 349 5.58 1.46 12.21
CA GLN A 349 6.49 0.43 12.70
C GLN A 349 7.81 0.49 11.94
N VAL A 350 8.92 0.68 12.67
CA VAL A 350 10.28 0.76 12.12
C VAL A 350 11.03 -0.57 12.28
N SER A 351 12.14 -0.74 11.57
CA SER A 351 13.05 -1.88 11.73
C SER A 351 13.69 -1.88 13.13
N SER A 352 13.89 -3.06 13.72
CA SER A 352 14.62 -3.24 15.00
C SER A 352 16.13 -3.03 14.84
N ARG A 353 16.65 -3.25 13.62
CA ARG A 353 18.03 -2.99 13.24
C ARG A 353 17.99 -2.01 12.06
N PRO A 354 18.61 -0.82 12.17
CA PRO A 354 18.72 0.08 11.03
C PRO A 354 19.48 -0.58 9.89
N SER A 355 19.17 -0.19 8.67
CA SER A 355 19.95 -0.53 7.48
C SER A 355 21.41 -0.10 7.68
N ALA A 356 22.36 -0.97 7.31
CA ALA A 356 23.79 -0.69 7.49
C ALA A 356 24.29 0.45 6.58
N SER A 357 23.55 0.69 5.51
CA SER A 357 23.78 1.65 4.44
C SER A 357 22.41 2.10 3.92
N VAL A 358 22.27 3.37 3.53
CA VAL A 358 21.10 3.86 2.80
C VAL A 358 21.18 3.36 1.36
N GLU A 359 20.87 2.07 1.20
CA GLU A 359 20.86 1.38 -0.08
C GLU A 359 19.60 1.73 -0.88
N THR A 360 19.80 2.00 -2.16
CA THR A 360 18.73 2.16 -3.14
C THR A 360 18.57 0.83 -3.87
N TYR A 361 17.41 0.19 -3.70
CA TYR A 361 17.07 -1.06 -4.36
C TYR A 361 16.37 -0.71 -5.70
N PRO A 362 17.01 -0.99 -6.86
CA PRO A 362 16.40 -0.69 -8.15
C PRO A 362 15.22 -1.63 -8.39
N LEU A 363 14.08 -1.09 -8.80
CA LEU A 363 12.95 -1.91 -9.24
C LEU A 363 13.21 -2.42 -10.66
N THR A 364 12.86 -3.68 -10.91
CA THR A 364 13.02 -4.28 -12.24
C THR A 364 12.08 -3.64 -13.25
N ARG A 365 12.27 -3.94 -14.53
CA ARG A 365 11.35 -3.45 -15.56
C ARG A 365 9.94 -4.04 -15.43
N LEU A 366 9.82 -5.30 -14.98
CA LEU A 366 8.53 -5.93 -14.71
C LEU A 366 7.82 -5.25 -13.53
N ASP A 367 8.55 -4.94 -12.46
CA ASP A 367 8.04 -4.12 -11.34
C ASP A 367 7.50 -2.78 -11.84
N HIS A 368 8.23 -2.09 -12.74
CA HIS A 368 7.75 -0.84 -13.34
C HIS A 368 6.49 -1.01 -14.18
N ALA A 369 6.34 -2.12 -14.92
CA ALA A 369 5.14 -2.39 -15.71
C ALA A 369 3.88 -2.55 -14.83
N MET A 370 4.05 -3.01 -13.59
CA MET A 370 2.98 -3.11 -12.59
C MET A 370 2.56 -1.75 -11.97
N GLY A 371 3.10 -0.63 -12.46
CA GLY A 371 2.92 0.72 -11.88
C GLY A 371 1.48 1.23 -11.72
N HIS A 372 0.53 0.71 -12.49
CA HIS A 372 -0.88 1.06 -12.34
C HIS A 372 -1.63 0.24 -11.29
N HIS A 373 -1.07 -0.88 -10.83
CA HIS A 373 -1.76 -1.86 -10.00
C HIS A 373 -1.33 -1.80 -8.53
N THR A 374 -2.24 -2.26 -7.68
CA THR A 374 -2.03 -2.43 -6.24
C THR A 374 -2.40 -3.86 -5.86
N ILE A 375 -1.85 -4.36 -4.76
CA ILE A 375 -2.14 -5.70 -4.27
C ILE A 375 -2.54 -5.64 -2.81
N HIS A 376 -3.57 -6.42 -2.48
CA HIS A 376 -4.18 -6.47 -1.15
C HIS A 376 -4.36 -7.93 -0.76
N VAL A 377 -3.96 -8.28 0.46
CA VAL A 377 -4.07 -9.65 1.00
C VAL A 377 -4.67 -9.56 2.40
N ILE A 378 -5.74 -10.31 2.67
CA ILE A 378 -6.48 -10.28 3.94
C ILE A 378 -6.46 -11.68 4.54
N PHE A 379 -5.94 -11.82 5.76
CA PHE A 379 -5.93 -13.07 6.53
C PHE A 379 -6.96 -13.02 7.65
N TYR A 380 -7.98 -13.88 7.60
CA TYR A 380 -9.07 -13.95 8.57
C TYR A 380 -8.83 -15.02 9.63
N TYR A 381 -8.99 -14.68 10.91
CA TYR A 381 -8.82 -15.57 12.06
C TYR A 381 -10.06 -15.58 12.95
N GLU A 382 -10.59 -16.77 13.26
CA GLU A 382 -11.79 -16.98 14.11
C GLU A 382 -11.71 -16.33 15.48
N LYS A 383 -10.50 -16.29 16.04
CA LYS A 383 -10.19 -15.69 17.34
C LYS A 383 -8.96 -14.83 17.16
N SER A 384 -8.92 -13.71 17.87
CA SER A 384 -7.76 -12.85 17.92
C SER A 384 -6.54 -13.69 18.29
N PRO A 385 -5.53 -13.80 17.41
CA PRO A 385 -4.28 -14.46 17.73
C PRO A 385 -3.45 -13.68 18.76
N PHE A 386 -3.98 -12.56 19.23
CA PHE A 386 -3.36 -11.59 20.10
C PHE A 386 -4.29 -11.40 21.30
N GLY A 387 -3.83 -11.71 22.52
CA GLY A 387 -4.67 -11.76 23.72
C GLY A 387 -5.15 -10.38 24.23
N SER A 388 -4.88 -10.06 25.49
CA SER A 388 -5.02 -8.67 25.95
C SER A 388 -3.97 -7.82 25.23
N PHE A 389 -4.37 -7.02 24.24
CA PHE A 389 -3.49 -6.21 23.40
C PHE A 389 -2.80 -5.08 24.18
N ASP A 390 -1.79 -5.42 24.96
CA ASP A 390 -0.63 -4.55 25.06
C ASP A 390 0.11 -4.65 23.72
N MET A 391 0.27 -3.53 23.00
CA MET A 391 0.69 -3.57 21.59
C MET A 391 2.15 -4.00 21.40
N ASP A 392 2.95 -3.96 22.47
CA ASP A 392 4.40 -3.99 22.39
C ASP A 392 5.02 -5.33 21.93
N PRO A 393 4.53 -6.54 22.30
CA PRO A 393 5.09 -7.79 21.80
C PRO A 393 4.95 -7.99 20.28
N ILE A 394 3.80 -7.57 19.72
CA ILE A 394 3.51 -7.63 18.27
C ILE A 394 4.37 -6.61 17.53
N ARG A 395 4.45 -5.38 18.05
CA ARG A 395 5.33 -4.32 17.52
C ARG A 395 6.79 -4.77 17.49
N VAL A 396 7.30 -5.39 18.57
CA VAL A 396 8.68 -5.87 18.66
C VAL A 396 8.96 -6.98 17.62
N THR A 397 8.09 -7.97 17.50
CA THR A 397 8.27 -9.08 16.54
C THR A 397 8.15 -8.61 15.08
N LEU A 398 7.23 -7.68 14.79
CA LEU A 398 7.14 -7.04 13.48
C LEU A 398 8.38 -6.19 13.15
N SER A 399 8.89 -5.40 14.11
CA SER A 399 10.15 -4.67 13.97
C SER A 399 11.35 -5.58 13.67
N GLU A 400 11.42 -6.75 14.31
CA GLU A 400 12.47 -7.72 14.04
C GLU A 400 12.40 -8.22 12.60
N VAL A 401 11.23 -8.62 12.12
CA VAL A 401 11.02 -9.09 10.73
C VAL A 401 11.31 -8.00 9.72
N LEU A 402 10.83 -6.77 9.94
CA LEU A 402 11.11 -5.62 9.07
C LEU A 402 12.61 -5.31 8.94
N SER A 403 13.45 -5.77 9.88
CA SER A 403 14.91 -5.67 9.77
C SER A 403 15.50 -6.60 8.71
N SER A 404 14.79 -7.66 8.32
CA SER A 404 15.12 -8.54 7.20
C SER A 404 14.50 -8.08 5.88
N TYR A 405 13.59 -7.10 5.91
CA TYR A 405 12.93 -6.54 4.72
C TYR A 405 13.15 -5.02 4.58
N PRO A 406 14.40 -4.54 4.36
CA PRO A 406 14.67 -3.11 4.20
C PRO A 406 13.77 -2.39 3.18
N PRO A 407 13.50 -2.95 1.96
CA PRO A 407 12.65 -2.28 0.98
C PRO A 407 11.23 -1.98 1.49
N VAL A 408 10.66 -2.89 2.29
CA VAL A 408 9.32 -2.74 2.87
C VAL A 408 9.22 -1.52 3.79
N THR A 409 10.31 -1.17 4.49
CA THR A 409 10.40 0.03 5.35
C THR A 409 10.81 1.30 4.61
N GLY A 410 11.26 1.17 3.36
CA GLY A 410 11.82 2.25 2.55
C GLY A 410 10.77 3.22 1.97
N ARG A 411 11.22 4.11 1.11
CA ARG A 411 10.37 5.03 0.35
C ARG A 411 10.72 4.98 -1.13
N LEU A 412 9.71 5.09 -1.99
CA LEU A 412 9.93 5.20 -3.43
C LEU A 412 10.62 6.52 -3.75
N THR A 413 11.60 6.45 -4.64
CA THR A 413 12.39 7.58 -5.13
C THR A 413 12.75 7.35 -6.59
N ARG A 414 13.40 8.32 -7.23
CA ARG A 414 13.95 8.16 -8.58
C ARG A 414 15.47 7.97 -8.52
N ASP A 415 16.00 7.09 -9.37
CA ASP A 415 17.45 6.97 -9.60
C ASP A 415 17.96 8.06 -10.57
N ASP A 416 19.25 8.04 -10.87
CA ASP A 416 19.91 9.02 -11.76
C ASP A 416 19.36 9.00 -13.20
N ALA A 417 18.76 7.89 -13.64
CA ALA A 417 18.10 7.74 -14.93
C ALA A 417 16.59 8.05 -14.87
N GLY A 418 16.07 8.44 -13.71
CA GLY A 418 14.65 8.75 -13.51
C GLY A 418 13.77 7.52 -13.33
N ASN A 419 14.32 6.33 -13.08
CA ASN A 419 13.57 5.10 -12.81
C ASN A 419 13.12 5.03 -11.35
N TRP A 420 12.00 4.38 -11.05
CA TRP A 420 11.59 4.11 -9.68
C TRP A 420 12.56 3.14 -8.99
N ALA A 421 12.97 3.49 -7.79
CA ALA A 421 13.77 2.66 -6.91
C ALA A 421 13.32 2.86 -5.45
N VAL A 422 13.63 1.90 -4.60
CA VAL A 422 13.26 1.92 -3.19
C VAL A 422 14.48 2.34 -2.36
N LYS A 423 14.43 3.54 -1.80
CA LYS A 423 15.44 4.03 -0.86
C LYS A 423 15.18 3.44 0.52
N CYS A 424 16.07 2.57 0.99
CA CYS A 424 16.00 1.98 2.33
C CYS A 424 16.48 2.99 3.37
N ASN A 425 15.54 3.79 3.87
CA ASN A 425 15.76 4.89 4.81
C ASN A 425 15.16 4.63 6.20
N ASP A 426 14.82 3.37 6.51
CA ASP A 426 14.18 2.92 7.77
C ASP A 426 12.92 3.73 8.18
N ALA A 427 12.25 4.38 7.24
CA ALA A 427 11.10 5.26 7.50
C ALA A 427 9.84 4.48 7.94
N GLY A 428 9.90 3.16 7.97
CA GLY A 428 8.89 2.27 8.54
C GLY A 428 7.63 2.09 7.70
N VAL A 429 6.82 1.13 8.14
CA VAL A 429 5.53 0.72 7.57
C VAL A 429 4.40 1.35 8.36
N ARG A 430 3.30 1.75 7.70
CA ARG A 430 2.10 2.18 8.44
C ARG A 430 1.35 0.96 8.96
N VAL A 431 1.09 0.95 10.26
CA VAL A 431 0.23 -0.05 10.91
C VAL A 431 -1.01 0.66 11.43
N LEU A 432 -2.18 0.19 11.06
CA LEU A 432 -3.47 0.76 11.39
C LEU A 432 -4.29 -0.24 12.19
N ARG A 433 -5.22 0.27 13.00
CA ARG A 433 -6.19 -0.54 13.74
C ARG A 433 -7.60 -0.07 13.47
N ALA A 434 -8.48 -0.99 13.14
CA ALA A 434 -9.89 -0.76 12.92
C ALA A 434 -10.75 -1.68 13.79
N ARG A 435 -11.98 -1.25 14.10
CA ARG A 435 -13.03 -2.14 14.61
C ARG A 435 -14.03 -2.40 13.49
N VAL A 436 -14.52 -3.62 13.40
CA VAL A 436 -15.61 -3.99 12.49
C VAL A 436 -16.86 -4.20 13.34
N GLY A 437 -17.93 -3.46 13.06
CA GLY A 437 -19.15 -3.41 13.87
C GLY A 437 -20.06 -4.65 13.79
N ILE A 438 -19.54 -5.80 13.35
CA ILE A 438 -20.22 -7.09 13.27
C ILE A 438 -19.24 -8.24 13.55
N THR A 439 -19.75 -9.46 13.66
CA THR A 439 -18.93 -10.66 13.83
C THR A 439 -18.25 -11.10 12.52
N LEU A 440 -17.10 -11.78 12.62
CA LEU A 440 -16.41 -12.36 11.45
C LEU A 440 -17.32 -13.32 10.65
N ASP A 441 -18.09 -14.12 11.37
CA ASP A 441 -19.05 -15.09 10.85
C ASP A 441 -20.16 -14.43 10.00
N GLU A 442 -20.61 -13.26 10.43
CA GLU A 442 -21.60 -12.44 9.72
C GLU A 442 -20.96 -11.71 8.53
N TRP A 443 -19.75 -11.19 8.70
CA TRP A 443 -18.98 -10.52 7.65
C TRP A 443 -18.78 -11.43 6.44
N LEU A 444 -18.23 -12.64 6.66
CA LEU A 444 -17.96 -13.60 5.59
C LEU A 444 -19.21 -14.06 4.83
N ARG A 445 -20.41 -13.87 5.40
CA ARG A 445 -21.70 -14.19 4.77
C ARG A 445 -22.40 -12.99 4.11
N SER A 446 -22.08 -11.75 4.50
CA SER A 446 -22.88 -10.56 4.18
C SER A 446 -22.11 -9.39 3.56
N ALA A 447 -20.78 -9.35 3.64
CA ALA A 447 -19.99 -8.28 3.05
C ALA A 447 -19.86 -8.44 1.54
N ASP A 448 -19.86 -7.33 0.82
CA ASP A 448 -19.52 -7.30 -0.61
C ASP A 448 -18.00 -7.10 -0.82
N GLY A 449 -17.55 -7.14 -2.07
CA GLY A 449 -16.15 -6.93 -2.44
C GLY A 449 -15.64 -5.50 -2.26
N ASN A 450 -16.52 -4.50 -2.07
CA ASN A 450 -16.12 -3.12 -1.76
C ASN A 450 -15.87 -2.98 -0.26
N GLU A 451 -16.77 -3.50 0.57
CA GLU A 451 -16.62 -3.53 2.03
C GLU A 451 -15.41 -4.38 2.45
N GLU A 452 -15.10 -5.48 1.75
CA GLU A 452 -13.85 -6.21 1.98
C GLU A 452 -12.60 -5.34 1.79
N ARG A 453 -12.61 -4.39 0.84
CA ARG A 453 -11.45 -3.50 0.60
C ARG A 453 -11.22 -2.53 1.76
N ASP A 454 -12.23 -2.19 2.55
CA ASP A 454 -12.08 -1.34 3.74
C ASP A 454 -11.23 -2.01 4.84
N LEU A 455 -11.08 -3.35 4.82
CA LEU A 455 -10.16 -4.07 5.71
C LEU A 455 -8.68 -3.84 5.36
N THR A 456 -8.38 -3.21 4.22
CA THR A 456 -7.05 -2.88 3.71
C THR A 456 -6.95 -1.41 3.34
N VAL A 457 -6.45 -0.57 4.25
CA VAL A 457 -6.20 0.84 3.94
C VAL A 457 -5.29 1.00 2.72
N TRP A 458 -5.74 1.82 1.79
CA TRP A 458 -4.94 2.27 0.67
C TRP A 458 -5.02 3.79 0.52
N GLU A 459 -3.93 4.41 0.10
CA GLU A 459 -3.89 5.81 -0.32
C GLU A 459 -3.06 5.84 -1.60
N ASP A 460 -3.60 6.41 -2.67
CA ASP A 460 -2.89 6.47 -3.95
C ASP A 460 -1.57 7.23 -3.84
N MET A 461 -0.62 6.85 -4.69
CA MET A 461 0.73 7.41 -4.66
C MET A 461 0.70 8.87 -5.15
N PRO A 462 1.11 9.85 -4.32
CA PRO A 462 1.22 11.23 -4.77
C PRO A 462 2.40 11.39 -5.74
N GLU A 463 2.39 12.46 -6.56
CA GLU A 463 3.45 12.76 -7.52
C GLU A 463 4.87 12.76 -6.89
N VAL A 464 4.98 13.17 -5.62
CA VAL A 464 6.22 13.19 -4.84
C VAL A 464 6.09 12.25 -3.63
N PRO A 465 6.39 10.94 -3.76
CA PRO A 465 6.12 9.94 -2.71
C PRO A 465 7.18 9.89 -1.59
N ASN A 466 7.98 10.94 -1.39
CA ASN A 466 9.12 10.96 -0.45
C ASN A 466 8.76 10.55 0.99
N THR A 467 7.53 10.80 1.43
CA THR A 467 7.01 10.42 2.76
C THR A 467 5.93 9.33 2.71
N TRP A 468 5.39 9.02 1.52
CA TRP A 468 4.31 8.07 1.30
C TRP A 468 4.79 6.63 1.53
N SER A 469 4.05 5.87 2.34
CA SER A 469 4.46 4.51 2.69
C SER A 469 3.98 3.53 1.60
N PRO A 470 4.88 2.78 0.94
CA PRO A 470 4.47 1.85 -0.09
C PRO A 470 3.76 0.61 0.46
N PHE A 471 3.95 0.28 1.74
CA PHE A 471 3.26 -0.79 2.45
C PHE A 471 2.39 -0.27 3.59
N ARG A 472 1.23 -0.89 3.78
CA ARG A 472 0.36 -0.69 4.95
C ARG A 472 -0.10 -2.03 5.49
N ILE A 473 -0.24 -2.12 6.81
CA ILE A 473 -0.82 -3.27 7.52
C ILE A 473 -2.01 -2.75 8.34
N GLN A 474 -3.16 -3.43 8.28
CA GLN A 474 -4.35 -3.07 9.04
C GLN A 474 -4.81 -4.27 9.88
N LEU A 475 -4.96 -4.04 11.18
CA LEU A 475 -5.54 -4.98 12.13
C LEU A 475 -7.01 -4.63 12.33
N ASN A 476 -7.91 -5.51 11.92
CA ASN A 476 -9.35 -5.31 11.99
C ASN A 476 -9.94 -6.22 13.07
N ASP A 477 -10.36 -5.67 14.20
CA ASP A 477 -11.00 -6.42 15.29
C ASP A 477 -12.52 -6.51 15.04
N PHE A 478 -13.04 -7.72 14.91
CA PHE A 478 -14.48 -7.98 14.77
C PHE A 478 -15.16 -8.12 16.13
N GLU A 479 -16.47 -7.87 16.16
CA GLU A 479 -17.28 -8.27 17.32
C GLU A 479 -17.20 -9.79 17.54
N GLY A 480 -17.28 -10.21 18.81
CA GLY A 480 -17.02 -11.60 19.20
C GLY A 480 -15.54 -12.01 19.21
N GLY A 481 -14.63 -11.13 18.78
CA GLY A 481 -13.18 -11.31 18.92
C GLY A 481 -12.48 -12.03 17.77
N GLY A 482 -13.12 -12.16 16.60
CA GLY A 482 -12.42 -12.51 15.36
C GLY A 482 -11.52 -11.37 14.88
N VAL A 483 -10.54 -11.65 14.02
CA VAL A 483 -9.60 -10.63 13.50
C VAL A 483 -9.33 -10.85 12.01
N ALA A 484 -9.29 -9.77 11.23
CA ALA A 484 -8.69 -9.79 9.88
C ALA A 484 -7.44 -8.93 9.82
N ILE A 485 -6.37 -9.48 9.25
CA ILE A 485 -5.08 -8.79 9.07
C ILE A 485 -4.93 -8.50 7.58
N GLY A 486 -5.17 -7.25 7.21
CA GLY A 486 -5.00 -6.74 5.85
C GLY A 486 -3.57 -6.25 5.61
N LEU A 487 -3.00 -6.60 4.47
CA LEU A 487 -1.74 -6.06 3.95
C LEU A 487 -2.02 -5.44 2.58
N SER A 488 -1.46 -4.26 2.32
CA SER A 488 -1.56 -3.61 1.00
C SER A 488 -0.21 -3.05 0.56
N CYS A 489 0.06 -3.08 -0.75
CA CYS A 489 1.12 -2.29 -1.35
C CYS A 489 0.87 -1.97 -2.83
N THR A 490 1.72 -1.10 -3.40
CA THR A 490 1.81 -0.99 -4.87
C THR A 490 2.42 -2.27 -5.46
N HIS A 491 1.85 -2.76 -6.55
CA HIS A 491 2.32 -3.96 -7.25
C HIS A 491 3.72 -3.76 -7.85
N MET A 492 4.24 -2.52 -7.93
CA MET A 492 5.66 -2.26 -8.22
C MET A 492 6.63 -2.78 -7.15
N HIS A 493 6.19 -2.95 -5.90
CA HIS A 493 7.12 -3.33 -4.82
C HIS A 493 7.26 -4.85 -4.67
N GLY A 494 6.35 -5.61 -5.27
CA GLY A 494 6.29 -7.06 -5.23
C GLY A 494 4.93 -7.55 -5.63
N ASP A 495 4.83 -8.86 -5.83
CA ASP A 495 3.60 -9.59 -6.15
C ASP A 495 2.92 -10.17 -4.90
N LEU A 496 1.75 -10.80 -5.08
CA LEU A 496 1.00 -11.48 -4.00
C LEU A 496 1.87 -12.51 -3.26
N THR A 497 2.73 -13.26 -3.97
CA THR A 497 3.72 -14.18 -3.39
C THR A 497 4.59 -13.46 -2.36
N SER A 498 5.14 -12.30 -2.71
CA SER A 498 6.03 -11.50 -1.86
C SER A 498 5.36 -11.06 -0.56
N LEU A 499 4.08 -10.65 -0.59
CA LEU A 499 3.32 -10.23 0.60
C LEU A 499 2.96 -11.39 1.52
N ILE A 500 2.52 -12.50 0.93
CA ILE A 500 2.21 -13.72 1.68
C ILE A 500 3.47 -14.25 2.39
N LEU A 501 4.65 -14.16 1.75
CA LEU A 501 5.92 -14.56 2.36
C LEU A 501 6.42 -13.60 3.44
N LEU A 502 6.26 -12.29 3.28
CA LEU A 502 6.52 -11.31 4.36
C LEU A 502 5.67 -11.63 5.60
N PHE A 503 4.38 -11.92 5.40
CA PHE A 503 3.48 -12.26 6.50
C PHE A 503 3.78 -13.64 7.10
N LYS A 504 4.27 -14.59 6.29
CA LYS A 504 4.80 -15.88 6.78
C LYS A 504 6.00 -15.67 7.70
N ALA A 505 6.98 -14.88 7.26
CA ALA A 505 8.19 -14.57 8.04
C ALA A 505 7.82 -13.88 9.38
N PHE A 506 6.79 -13.04 9.39
CA PHE A 506 6.25 -12.44 10.60
C PHE A 506 5.65 -13.46 11.58
N SER A 507 4.81 -14.37 11.09
CA SER A 507 4.28 -15.51 11.87
C SER A 507 5.38 -16.43 12.43
N GLU A 508 6.44 -16.69 11.67
CA GLU A 508 7.59 -17.50 12.11
C GLU A 508 8.40 -16.80 13.21
N ALA A 509 8.75 -15.53 13.00
CA ALA A 509 9.49 -14.74 13.98
C ALA A 509 8.70 -14.52 15.28
N HIS A 510 7.37 -14.41 15.21
CA HIS A 510 6.51 -14.32 16.38
C HIS A 510 6.66 -15.56 17.31
N HIS A 511 6.83 -16.74 16.71
CA HIS A 511 7.13 -17.99 17.44
C HIS A 511 8.61 -18.16 17.80
N GLY A 512 9.48 -17.18 17.51
CA GLY A 512 10.93 -17.30 17.65
C GLY A 512 11.56 -18.33 16.71
N GLN A 513 10.89 -18.66 15.59
CA GLN A 513 11.38 -19.60 14.59
C GLN A 513 12.26 -18.87 13.55
N ALA A 514 13.13 -19.63 12.88
CA ALA A 514 13.87 -19.12 11.74
C ALA A 514 12.94 -18.92 10.54
N ILE A 515 13.16 -17.86 9.77
CA ILE A 515 12.39 -17.59 8.54
C ILE A 515 12.66 -18.72 7.53
N THR A 516 11.63 -19.48 7.13
CA THR A 516 11.79 -20.65 6.25
C THR A 516 12.22 -20.23 4.84
N PHE A 517 11.69 -19.10 4.36
CA PHE A 517 11.98 -18.54 3.04
C PHE A 517 12.64 -17.16 3.22
N PRO A 518 13.96 -17.10 3.50
CA PRO A 518 14.63 -15.84 3.76
C PRO A 518 14.52 -14.92 2.53
N PRO A 519 14.29 -13.61 2.73
CA PRO A 519 14.03 -12.72 1.63
C PRO A 519 15.25 -12.51 0.73
N PHE A 520 15.01 -12.43 -0.57
CA PHE A 520 16.04 -12.26 -1.59
C PHE A 520 15.65 -11.09 -2.51
N PHE A 521 16.48 -10.04 -2.54
CA PHE A 521 16.14 -8.77 -3.20
C PHE A 521 16.91 -8.53 -4.52
N LYS A 522 17.73 -9.48 -4.96
CA LYS A 522 18.47 -9.34 -6.22
C LYS A 522 17.57 -9.72 -7.39
N PRO A 523 17.45 -8.88 -8.43
CA PRO A 523 16.72 -9.22 -9.65
C PRO A 523 17.19 -10.54 -10.29
N PRO A 524 16.32 -11.24 -11.04
CA PRO A 524 16.75 -12.30 -11.94
C PRO A 524 17.82 -11.79 -12.91
N ALA A 525 18.96 -12.48 -12.96
CA ALA A 525 20.00 -12.21 -13.96
C ALA A 525 19.69 -12.99 -15.24
N PRO A 526 19.68 -12.37 -16.43
CA PRO A 526 19.46 -13.09 -17.67
C PRO A 526 20.61 -14.08 -17.91
N PRO A 527 20.33 -15.30 -18.41
CA PRO A 527 21.36 -16.22 -18.86
C PRO A 527 22.29 -15.59 -19.91
N ASP A 528 23.57 -16.00 -19.95
CA ASP A 528 24.56 -15.57 -20.96
C ASP A 528 24.15 -15.88 -22.41
N ARG A 529 23.06 -16.63 -22.60
CA ARG A 529 22.48 -17.01 -23.89
C ARG A 529 21.66 -15.86 -24.45
N LYS A 530 21.99 -15.41 -25.66
CA LYS A 530 21.17 -14.42 -26.39
C LYS A 530 19.81 -15.02 -26.78
N PHE A 531 18.74 -14.53 -26.17
CA PHE A 531 17.36 -14.85 -26.57
C PHE A 531 16.95 -13.98 -27.77
N SER A 532 16.26 -14.57 -28.76
CA SER A 532 15.76 -13.83 -29.91
C SER A 532 14.39 -13.24 -29.58
N VAL A 533 14.34 -11.92 -29.38
CA VAL A 533 13.09 -11.19 -29.05
C VAL A 533 12.06 -11.27 -30.18
N ASN A 534 12.54 -11.26 -31.43
CA ASN A 534 11.73 -10.89 -32.61
C ASN A 534 10.63 -11.89 -33.03
N ASN A 535 10.32 -12.93 -32.26
CA ASN A 535 9.29 -13.93 -32.60
C ASN A 535 8.62 -14.63 -31.38
N SER A 536 8.72 -14.09 -30.16
CA SER A 536 8.01 -14.69 -29.02
C SER A 536 6.51 -14.36 -29.02
N LYS A 537 5.66 -15.33 -28.67
CA LYS A 537 4.20 -15.12 -28.52
C LYS A 537 3.89 -14.10 -27.42
N SER A 538 4.68 -14.11 -26.35
CA SER A 538 4.47 -13.24 -25.18
C SER A 538 4.82 -11.78 -25.47
N THR A 539 5.82 -11.54 -26.33
CA THR A 539 6.24 -10.17 -26.67
C THR A 539 5.26 -9.48 -27.62
N SER A 540 4.73 -10.19 -28.62
CA SER A 540 3.66 -9.65 -29.48
C SER A 540 2.34 -9.45 -28.70
N TYR A 541 2.05 -10.32 -27.73
CA TYR A 541 0.92 -10.14 -26.82
C TYR A 541 1.06 -8.87 -25.97
N LEU A 542 2.23 -8.63 -25.35
CA LEU A 542 2.46 -7.41 -24.55
C LEU A 542 2.45 -6.13 -25.40
N GLU A 543 2.94 -6.19 -26.63
CA GLU A 543 2.86 -5.08 -27.59
C GLU A 543 1.41 -4.75 -27.97
N ALA A 544 0.56 -5.77 -28.19
CA ALA A 544 -0.87 -5.58 -28.41
C ALA A 544 -1.59 -5.05 -27.17
N LYS A 545 -1.24 -5.53 -25.96
CA LYS A 545 -1.78 -5.05 -24.68
C LYS A 545 -1.46 -3.57 -24.43
N LEU A 546 -0.25 -3.12 -24.76
CA LEU A 546 0.18 -1.72 -24.61
C LEU A 546 -0.72 -0.72 -25.38
N GLN A 547 -1.36 -1.17 -26.47
CA GLN A 547 -2.21 -0.33 -27.32
C GLN A 547 -3.69 -0.31 -26.90
N LYS A 548 -4.11 -1.18 -25.97
CA LYS A 548 -5.52 -1.30 -25.56
C LYS A 548 -5.88 -0.32 -24.45
N GLN A 549 -7.01 0.35 -24.62
CA GLN A 549 -7.65 1.10 -23.53
C GLN A 549 -8.52 0.16 -22.70
N THR A 550 -8.48 0.33 -21.38
CA THR A 550 -9.32 -0.40 -20.45
C THR A 550 -10.58 0.43 -20.18
N PRO A 551 -11.80 -0.11 -20.40
CA PRO A 551 -13.02 0.62 -20.05
C PRO A 551 -13.13 0.69 -18.52
N SER A 552 -13.39 1.88 -17.99
CA SER A 552 -13.66 2.04 -16.56
C SER A 552 -15.08 1.58 -16.26
N VAL A 553 -15.19 0.57 -15.40
CA VAL A 553 -16.44 -0.12 -15.06
C VAL A 553 -16.41 -0.46 -13.58
N LYS A 554 -17.52 -0.27 -12.87
CA LYS A 554 -17.63 -0.66 -11.46
C LYS A 554 -17.56 -2.19 -11.35
N MET A 555 -16.46 -2.66 -10.77
CA MET A 555 -16.22 -4.09 -10.54
C MET A 555 -16.78 -4.52 -9.17
N SER A 556 -17.21 -5.77 -9.09
CA SER A 556 -17.46 -6.47 -7.83
C SER A 556 -16.65 -7.79 -7.81
N THR A 557 -16.51 -8.41 -6.65
CA THR A 557 -15.79 -9.69 -6.49
C THR A 557 -16.64 -10.68 -5.72
N ALA A 558 -16.66 -11.93 -6.19
CA ALA A 558 -17.30 -13.05 -5.51
C ALA A 558 -16.28 -14.17 -5.23
N THR A 559 -16.41 -14.83 -4.07
CA THR A 559 -15.48 -15.88 -3.62
C THR A 559 -16.17 -17.24 -3.51
N PHE A 560 -15.66 -18.24 -4.24
CA PHE A 560 -16.18 -19.60 -4.30
C PHE A 560 -15.15 -20.59 -3.72
N LYS A 561 -15.48 -21.29 -2.62
CA LYS A 561 -14.65 -22.37 -2.07
C LYS A 561 -15.17 -23.74 -2.49
N PHE A 562 -14.32 -24.53 -3.12
CA PHE A 562 -14.57 -25.91 -3.55
C PHE A 562 -13.78 -26.89 -2.67
N SER A 563 -14.44 -27.94 -2.19
CA SER A 563 -13.80 -28.97 -1.35
C SER A 563 -12.95 -29.95 -2.16
N ASP A 564 -12.04 -30.65 -1.49
CA ASP A 564 -11.17 -31.67 -2.10
C ASP A 564 -12.03 -32.73 -2.82
N SER A 565 -13.09 -33.20 -2.14
CA SER A 565 -13.99 -34.21 -2.67
C SER A 565 -14.69 -33.82 -3.97
N VAL A 566 -15.13 -32.56 -4.10
CA VAL A 566 -15.83 -32.04 -5.28
C VAL A 566 -14.86 -31.85 -6.44
N VAL A 567 -13.70 -31.22 -6.19
CA VAL A 567 -12.67 -31.03 -7.22
C VAL A 567 -12.19 -32.39 -7.74
N LYS A 568 -11.95 -33.35 -6.84
CA LYS A 568 -11.56 -34.72 -7.19
C LYS A 568 -12.60 -35.45 -8.04
N GLN A 569 -13.89 -35.28 -7.74
CA GLN A 569 -14.96 -35.85 -8.57
C GLN A 569 -14.92 -35.24 -9.98
N CYS A 570 -14.89 -33.91 -10.09
CA CYS A 570 -14.86 -33.23 -11.39
C CYS A 570 -13.63 -33.60 -12.22
N LEU A 571 -12.46 -33.74 -11.60
CA LEU A 571 -11.24 -34.22 -12.25
C LEU A 571 -11.41 -35.66 -12.79
N SER A 572 -12.12 -36.54 -12.06
CA SER A 572 -12.42 -37.89 -12.55
C SER A 572 -13.41 -37.91 -13.72
N GLU A 573 -14.33 -36.94 -13.80
CA GLU A 573 -15.29 -36.81 -14.90
C GLU A 573 -14.63 -36.34 -16.21
N ILE A 574 -13.56 -35.54 -16.13
CA ILE A 574 -12.80 -35.09 -17.31
C ILE A 574 -11.58 -35.96 -17.66
N HIS A 575 -11.30 -37.00 -16.87
CA HIS A 575 -10.08 -37.81 -16.97
C HIS A 575 -9.90 -38.48 -18.35
N ASP A 576 -11.00 -38.88 -19.00
CA ASP A 576 -11.00 -39.45 -20.37
C ASP A 576 -10.52 -38.45 -21.46
N LYS A 577 -10.50 -37.15 -21.15
CA LYS A 577 -10.04 -36.08 -22.05
C LYS A 577 -8.69 -35.51 -21.62
N CYS A 578 -8.51 -35.27 -20.33
CA CYS A 578 -7.26 -34.77 -19.77
C CYS A 578 -6.89 -35.58 -18.52
N PRO A 579 -6.10 -36.67 -18.67
CA PRO A 579 -5.72 -37.51 -17.54
C PRO A 579 -4.92 -36.78 -16.46
N ASP A 580 -4.10 -35.82 -16.88
CA ASP A 580 -3.15 -35.06 -16.06
C ASP A 580 -3.69 -33.68 -15.60
N ALA A 581 -4.99 -33.42 -15.76
CA ALA A 581 -5.60 -32.14 -15.38
C ALA A 581 -5.39 -31.81 -13.90
N SER A 582 -4.93 -30.59 -13.62
CA SER A 582 -4.81 -30.06 -12.27
C SER A 582 -6.12 -29.39 -11.80
N PRO A 583 -6.29 -29.16 -10.48
CA PRO A 583 -7.36 -28.31 -9.95
C PRO A 583 -7.41 -26.92 -10.59
N PHE A 584 -6.26 -26.36 -10.97
CA PHE A 584 -6.17 -25.10 -11.69
C PHE A 584 -6.80 -25.20 -13.08
N ASP A 585 -6.40 -26.20 -13.87
CA ASP A 585 -6.85 -26.36 -15.26
C ASP A 585 -8.37 -26.52 -15.34
N LEU A 586 -8.94 -27.35 -14.46
CA LEU A 586 -10.38 -27.56 -14.33
C LEU A 586 -11.13 -26.27 -13.98
N LEU A 587 -10.68 -25.54 -12.96
CA LEU A 587 -11.40 -24.36 -12.46
C LEU A 587 -11.22 -23.15 -13.37
N ALA A 588 -10.02 -22.96 -13.94
CA ALA A 588 -9.79 -21.94 -14.97
C ALA A 588 -10.67 -22.19 -16.20
N ALA A 589 -10.75 -23.43 -16.69
CA ALA A 589 -11.63 -23.80 -17.81
C ALA A 589 -13.11 -23.58 -17.47
N LEU A 590 -13.56 -24.06 -16.29
CA LEU A 590 -14.95 -23.90 -15.85
C LEU A 590 -15.34 -22.42 -15.81
N PHE A 591 -14.62 -21.58 -15.06
CA PHE A 591 -14.98 -20.17 -14.93
C PHE A 591 -14.81 -19.39 -16.24
N TRP A 592 -13.85 -19.74 -17.09
CA TRP A 592 -13.69 -19.11 -18.39
C TRP A 592 -14.88 -19.37 -19.32
N ILE A 593 -15.32 -20.62 -19.46
CA ILE A 593 -16.52 -20.97 -20.26
C ILE A 593 -17.74 -20.19 -19.73
N ARG A 594 -17.93 -20.16 -18.41
CA ARG A 594 -19.09 -19.52 -17.77
C ARG A 594 -19.12 -18.02 -18.02
N VAL A 595 -17.99 -17.34 -17.87
CA VAL A 595 -17.89 -15.89 -18.13
C VAL A 595 -18.08 -15.57 -19.62
N VAL A 596 -17.55 -16.40 -20.53
CA VAL A 596 -17.78 -16.24 -21.98
C VAL A 596 -19.27 -16.35 -22.33
N HIS A 597 -19.98 -17.37 -21.84
CA HIS A 597 -21.43 -17.51 -22.07
C HIS A 597 -22.24 -16.40 -21.44
N LEU A 598 -21.80 -15.87 -20.29
CA LEU A 598 -22.47 -14.78 -19.59
C LEU A 598 -22.33 -13.44 -20.34
N LYS A 599 -21.15 -13.14 -20.89
CA LYS A 599 -20.91 -11.94 -21.71
C LYS A 599 -21.59 -12.00 -23.08
N GLY A 600 -21.81 -13.21 -23.60
CA GLY A 600 -22.42 -13.44 -24.91
C GLY A 600 -21.45 -13.17 -26.08
N PRO A 601 -21.90 -13.41 -27.33
CA PRO A 601 -21.06 -13.25 -28.51
C PRO A 601 -20.71 -11.77 -28.75
N LYS A 602 -19.42 -11.48 -28.98
CA LYS A 602 -18.99 -10.17 -29.46
C LYS A 602 -19.30 -10.07 -30.95
N HIS A 603 -19.93 -8.97 -31.37
CA HIS A 603 -20.53 -8.85 -32.69
C HIS A 603 -19.58 -9.01 -33.90
N ASP A 604 -18.26 -8.95 -33.71
CA ASP A 604 -17.24 -9.00 -34.78
C ASP A 604 -16.06 -9.97 -34.51
N ASP A 605 -16.06 -10.76 -33.42
CA ASP A 605 -14.93 -11.64 -33.06
C ASP A 605 -15.38 -13.06 -32.67
N HIS A 606 -14.99 -14.04 -33.47
CA HIS A 606 -15.28 -15.47 -33.25
C HIS A 606 -14.29 -16.15 -32.28
N THR A 607 -13.36 -15.39 -31.70
CA THR A 607 -12.34 -15.91 -30.78
C THR A 607 -12.51 -15.36 -29.36
N HIS A 608 -12.39 -16.24 -28.38
CA HIS A 608 -12.34 -15.89 -26.97
C HIS A 608 -10.91 -16.10 -26.46
N SER A 609 -10.39 -15.12 -25.72
CA SER A 609 -9.01 -15.15 -25.23
C SER A 609 -8.95 -15.01 -23.71
N LEU A 610 -8.07 -15.79 -23.08
CA LEU A 610 -7.75 -15.76 -21.66
C LEU A 610 -6.27 -15.46 -21.47
N SER A 611 -5.96 -14.44 -20.68
CA SER A 611 -4.59 -14.16 -20.23
C SER A 611 -4.26 -15.01 -19.01
N LEU A 612 -3.33 -15.95 -19.14
CA LEU A 612 -2.86 -16.81 -18.06
C LEU A 612 -1.62 -16.20 -17.42
N CYS A 613 -1.74 -15.88 -16.13
CA CYS A 613 -0.69 -15.30 -15.29
C CYS A 613 -0.14 -16.37 -14.33
N VAL A 614 1.17 -16.63 -14.42
CA VAL A 614 1.85 -17.72 -13.70
C VAL A 614 3.15 -17.23 -13.05
N ASP A 615 3.45 -17.70 -11.83
CA ASP A 615 4.70 -17.43 -11.12
C ASP A 615 5.85 -18.29 -11.67
N PHE A 616 6.93 -17.63 -12.09
CA PHE A 616 8.09 -18.26 -12.71
C PHE A 616 9.23 -18.59 -11.74
N ARG A 617 9.16 -18.25 -10.45
CA ARG A 617 10.27 -18.46 -9.47
C ARG A 617 10.77 -19.91 -9.49
N ARG A 618 9.86 -20.88 -9.69
CA ARG A 618 10.14 -22.32 -9.71
C ARG A 618 10.21 -22.94 -11.12
N LEU A 619 9.95 -22.18 -12.18
CA LEU A 619 9.89 -22.66 -13.57
C LEU A 619 11.15 -22.34 -14.39
N LEU A 620 12.03 -21.46 -13.90
CA LEU A 620 13.34 -21.18 -14.51
C LEU A 620 14.30 -22.35 -14.34
N GLN A 621 15.22 -22.54 -15.31
CA GLN A 621 16.25 -23.58 -15.28
C GLN A 621 17.20 -23.41 -14.08
N GLU A 622 17.50 -22.16 -13.72
CA GLU A 622 18.07 -21.78 -12.43
C GLU A 622 16.96 -21.10 -11.60
N PRO A 623 16.25 -21.84 -10.73
CA PRO A 623 15.12 -21.29 -9.98
C PRO A 623 15.53 -20.09 -9.12
N LEU A 624 14.69 -19.07 -9.10
CA LEU A 624 14.83 -17.98 -8.14
C LEU A 624 14.63 -18.54 -6.72
N PRO A 625 15.36 -18.02 -5.71
CA PRO A 625 15.04 -18.31 -4.31
C PRO A 625 13.55 -18.03 -4.07
N TYR A 626 12.85 -18.95 -3.40
CA TYR A 626 11.40 -18.81 -3.22
C TYR A 626 11.01 -17.52 -2.45
N GLY A 627 11.90 -17.05 -1.56
CA GLY A 627 11.83 -15.75 -0.90
C GLY A 627 12.18 -14.54 -1.78
N TYR A 628 12.27 -14.68 -3.11
CA TYR A 628 12.49 -13.55 -4.01
C TYR A 628 11.36 -12.52 -3.88
N PHE A 629 11.72 -11.30 -3.51
CA PHE A 629 10.83 -10.21 -3.20
C PHE A 629 10.86 -9.18 -4.33
N GLY A 630 9.76 -9.11 -5.09
CA GLY A 630 9.65 -8.43 -6.38
C GLY A 630 8.63 -9.17 -7.26
N ASN A 631 8.49 -8.78 -8.53
CA ASN A 631 7.63 -9.48 -9.48
C ASN A 631 8.39 -10.58 -10.22
N ALA A 632 7.83 -11.80 -10.25
CA ALA A 632 8.31 -12.89 -11.10
C ALA A 632 7.15 -13.57 -11.86
N LEU A 633 6.21 -12.77 -12.37
CA LEU A 633 5.02 -13.22 -13.09
C LEU A 633 5.25 -13.17 -14.60
N ASN A 634 4.81 -14.20 -15.33
CA ASN A 634 4.68 -14.18 -16.79
C ASN A 634 3.20 -14.15 -17.18
N PHE A 635 2.87 -13.44 -18.25
CA PHE A 635 1.53 -13.37 -18.83
C PHE A 635 1.57 -13.95 -20.24
N SER A 636 0.63 -14.85 -20.53
CA SER A 636 0.56 -15.55 -21.82
C SER A 636 -0.90 -15.63 -22.28
N LEU A 637 -1.16 -15.46 -23.58
CA LEU A 637 -2.51 -15.46 -24.11
C LEU A 637 -2.87 -16.83 -24.70
N LEU A 638 -3.96 -17.42 -24.23
CA LEU A 638 -4.61 -18.58 -24.83
C LEU A 638 -5.89 -18.12 -25.53
N SER A 639 -6.03 -18.40 -26.83
CA SER A 639 -7.18 -18.01 -27.65
C SER A 639 -7.82 -19.25 -28.26
N LEU A 640 -9.14 -19.38 -28.12
CA LEU A 640 -9.97 -20.48 -28.62
C LEU A 640 -11.13 -19.94 -29.47
N ASN A 641 -11.64 -20.75 -30.39
CA ASN A 641 -12.79 -20.37 -31.21
C ASN A 641 -14.11 -20.59 -30.43
N GLU A 642 -15.17 -19.87 -30.81
CA GLU A 642 -16.51 -20.01 -30.21
C GLU A 642 -17.01 -21.48 -30.22
N GLU A 643 -16.75 -22.23 -31.30
CA GLU A 643 -17.09 -23.66 -31.44
C GLU A 643 -16.38 -24.57 -30.41
N GLU A 644 -15.24 -24.13 -29.86
CA GLU A 644 -14.46 -24.89 -28.87
C GLU A 644 -14.90 -24.59 -27.42
N MET A 645 -15.73 -23.54 -27.23
CA MET A 645 -16.13 -22.99 -25.94
C MET A 645 -17.54 -23.43 -25.51
N ASP A 646 -17.87 -24.71 -25.65
CA ASP A 646 -19.10 -25.29 -25.09
C ASP A 646 -18.90 -25.82 -23.66
N CYS A 647 -19.92 -25.66 -22.81
CA CYS A 647 -20.04 -26.30 -21.51
C CYS A 647 -19.89 -27.83 -21.57
N SER A 648 -20.35 -28.47 -22.64
CA SER A 648 -20.18 -29.93 -22.84
C SER A 648 -18.72 -30.34 -23.05
N MET A 649 -17.85 -29.37 -23.38
CA MET A 649 -16.44 -29.55 -23.72
C MET A 649 -15.48 -29.17 -22.59
N LEU A 650 -15.96 -29.06 -21.34
CA LEU A 650 -15.13 -28.69 -20.16
C LEU A 650 -13.80 -29.45 -20.09
N GLY A 651 -13.81 -30.78 -20.29
CA GLY A 651 -12.59 -31.59 -20.28
C GLY A 651 -11.59 -31.26 -21.39
N ARG A 652 -12.07 -30.77 -22.54
CA ARG A 652 -11.23 -30.31 -23.66
C ARG A 652 -10.68 -28.90 -23.40
N VAL A 653 -11.47 -28.00 -22.83
CA VAL A 653 -10.98 -26.66 -22.45
C VAL A 653 -9.95 -26.79 -21.33
N ALA A 654 -10.16 -27.68 -20.35
CA ALA A 654 -9.17 -28.00 -19.32
C ALA A 654 -7.88 -28.61 -19.92
N GLU A 655 -7.99 -29.51 -20.90
CA GLU A 655 -6.84 -30.04 -21.65
C GLU A 655 -6.03 -28.93 -22.35
N LEU A 656 -6.72 -27.94 -22.94
CA LEU A 656 -6.10 -26.82 -23.65
C LEU A 656 -5.41 -25.84 -22.68
N VAL A 657 -6.04 -25.53 -21.53
CA VAL A 657 -5.40 -24.76 -20.44
C VAL A 657 -4.16 -25.50 -19.92
N HIS A 658 -4.29 -26.81 -19.64
CA HIS A 658 -3.19 -27.65 -19.16
C HIS A 658 -2.01 -27.67 -20.14
N CYS A 659 -2.28 -27.94 -21.43
CA CYS A 659 -1.25 -27.97 -22.47
C CYS A 659 -0.57 -26.61 -22.66
N HIS A 660 -1.30 -25.51 -22.49
CA HIS A 660 -0.74 -24.15 -22.56
C HIS A 660 0.16 -23.86 -21.36
N VAL A 661 -0.33 -24.07 -20.12
CA VAL A 661 0.42 -23.79 -18.88
C VAL A 661 1.65 -24.70 -18.75
N SER A 662 1.51 -26.01 -18.96
CA SER A 662 2.61 -26.97 -18.95
C SER A 662 3.57 -26.80 -20.14
N GLY A 663 3.13 -26.12 -21.20
CA GLY A 663 3.93 -25.78 -22.37
C GLY A 663 4.76 -24.51 -22.25
N LEU A 664 4.51 -23.68 -21.22
CA LEU A 664 5.26 -22.45 -20.95
C LEU A 664 6.73 -22.76 -20.66
N LYS A 665 7.64 -21.95 -21.21
CA LYS A 665 9.10 -22.12 -21.06
C LYS A 665 9.75 -20.87 -20.53
N GLU A 666 10.90 -21.02 -19.88
CA GLU A 666 11.67 -19.88 -19.38
C GLU A 666 12.06 -18.87 -20.48
N GLU A 667 12.23 -19.32 -21.74
CA GLU A 667 12.55 -18.41 -22.84
C GLU A 667 11.45 -17.37 -23.09
N GLU A 668 10.19 -17.67 -22.76
CA GLU A 668 9.10 -16.69 -22.85
C GLU A 668 9.18 -15.60 -21.77
N PHE A 669 9.54 -15.98 -20.54
CA PHE A 669 9.76 -15.04 -19.44
C PHE A 669 10.97 -14.15 -19.70
N TRP A 670 12.09 -14.73 -20.17
CA TRP A 670 13.28 -13.95 -20.54
C TRP A 670 13.03 -13.05 -21.76
N ALA A 671 12.25 -13.50 -22.75
CA ALA A 671 11.84 -12.66 -23.88
C ALA A 671 10.94 -11.50 -23.44
N THR A 672 10.00 -11.73 -22.51
CA THR A 672 9.18 -10.67 -21.89
C THR A 672 10.05 -9.62 -21.20
N LEU A 673 10.98 -10.03 -20.33
CA LEU A 673 11.88 -9.10 -19.65
C LEU A 673 12.75 -8.31 -20.64
N HIS A 674 13.34 -8.98 -21.63
CA HIS A 674 14.16 -8.32 -22.64
C HIS A 674 13.34 -7.37 -23.53
N TRP A 675 12.10 -7.71 -23.90
CA TRP A 675 11.24 -6.82 -24.66
C TRP A 675 10.89 -5.56 -23.86
N LEU A 676 10.53 -5.72 -22.58
CA LEU A 676 10.26 -4.58 -21.71
C LEU A 676 11.52 -3.69 -21.53
N ASP A 677 12.72 -4.29 -21.50
CA ASP A 677 14.00 -3.57 -21.41
C ASP A 677 14.35 -2.81 -22.71
N LEU A 678 13.90 -3.29 -23.88
CA LEU A 678 14.02 -2.55 -25.15
C LEU A 678 13.10 -1.33 -25.21
N GLN A 679 12.03 -1.29 -24.41
CA GLN A 679 11.18 -0.10 -24.23
C GLN A 679 11.81 0.93 -23.26
N LYS A 680 13.15 1.08 -23.27
CA LYS A 680 13.86 2.15 -22.56
C LYS A 680 13.99 3.36 -23.48
N GLU A 681 13.61 4.52 -22.95
CA GLU A 681 13.81 5.83 -23.54
C GLU A 681 15.30 6.21 -23.52
N GLU A 682 15.66 7.28 -24.24
CA GLU A 682 17.01 7.85 -24.19
C GLU A 682 17.43 8.17 -22.74
N GLY A 683 18.70 7.92 -22.42
CA GLY A 683 19.22 8.03 -21.05
C GLY A 683 18.97 6.80 -20.16
N GLY A 684 18.33 5.74 -20.66
CA GLY A 684 18.10 4.50 -19.91
C GLY A 684 16.88 4.55 -18.98
N LYS A 685 16.03 5.56 -19.16
CA LYS A 685 14.74 5.70 -18.47
C LYS A 685 13.74 4.67 -18.98
N TYR A 686 13.06 4.00 -18.07
CA TYR A 686 11.99 3.07 -18.38
C TYR A 686 10.74 3.80 -18.88
N ALA A 687 10.17 3.36 -20.02
CA ALA A 687 8.90 3.90 -20.52
C ALA A 687 7.74 3.69 -19.51
N PRO A 688 6.67 4.50 -19.59
CA PRO A 688 5.57 4.49 -18.62
C PRO A 688 4.93 3.11 -18.37
N PRO A 689 4.36 2.89 -17.17
CA PRO A 689 3.51 1.73 -16.91
C PRO A 689 2.30 1.67 -17.85
N PHE A 690 1.78 0.46 -18.04
CA PHE A 690 0.54 0.19 -18.78
C PHE A 690 -0.31 -0.83 -18.01
N ALA A 691 -1.56 -1.03 -18.40
CA ALA A 691 -2.47 -1.93 -17.70
C ALA A 691 -2.09 -3.40 -17.94
N MET A 692 -1.39 -4.01 -16.97
CA MET A 692 -1.03 -5.43 -16.98
C MET A 692 -2.23 -6.34 -16.67
N TYR A 693 -3.20 -5.84 -15.90
CA TYR A 693 -4.51 -6.46 -15.68
C TYR A 693 -5.61 -5.55 -16.23
N GLY A 694 -6.70 -6.12 -16.77
CA GLY A 694 -7.87 -5.37 -17.25
C GLY A 694 -8.16 -5.44 -18.76
N PRO A 695 -7.20 -5.18 -19.67
CA PRO A 695 -7.42 -5.19 -21.12
C PRO A 695 -7.88 -6.53 -21.73
N GLU A 696 -7.58 -7.64 -21.07
CA GLU A 696 -8.15 -8.96 -21.36
C GLU A 696 -8.57 -9.65 -20.07
N PHE A 697 -9.53 -10.56 -20.21
CA PHE A 697 -9.93 -11.42 -19.11
C PHE A 697 -8.73 -12.26 -18.67
N THR A 698 -8.37 -12.16 -17.39
CA THR A 698 -7.10 -12.69 -16.86
C THR A 698 -7.38 -13.77 -15.81
N CYS A 699 -6.67 -14.89 -15.84
CA CYS A 699 -6.70 -15.92 -14.81
C CYS A 699 -5.30 -16.09 -14.19
N VAL A 700 -5.20 -15.92 -12.88
CA VAL A 700 -3.96 -16.00 -12.10
C VAL A 700 -3.89 -17.34 -11.39
N SER A 701 -2.82 -18.08 -11.63
CA SER A 701 -2.50 -19.31 -10.91
C SER A 701 -1.71 -19.00 -9.64
N MET A 702 -2.19 -19.50 -8.50
CA MET A 702 -1.46 -19.47 -7.22
C MET A 702 -1.06 -20.88 -6.74
N GLU A 703 -0.99 -21.87 -7.65
CA GLU A 703 -0.59 -23.26 -7.34
C GLU A 703 0.83 -23.36 -6.75
N HIS A 704 1.74 -22.44 -7.13
CA HIS A 704 3.10 -22.36 -6.58
C HIS A 704 3.15 -22.04 -5.08
N MET A 705 2.03 -21.61 -4.49
CA MET A 705 1.85 -21.42 -3.04
C MET A 705 1.57 -22.72 -2.28
N ILE A 706 1.61 -23.87 -2.97
CA ILE A 706 1.61 -25.20 -2.35
C ILE A 706 3.05 -25.73 -2.30
N ILE A 707 3.50 -26.09 -1.10
CA ILE A 707 4.83 -26.69 -0.87
C ILE A 707 4.65 -27.97 -0.07
N GLY A 708 5.05 -29.10 -0.66
CA GLY A 708 4.59 -30.41 -0.20
C GLY A 708 3.06 -30.49 -0.29
N ASP A 709 2.41 -31.03 0.74
CA ASP A 709 0.96 -31.16 0.80
C ASP A 709 0.28 -30.00 1.55
N GLN A 710 0.96 -28.85 1.75
CA GLN A 710 0.48 -27.76 2.60
C GLN A 710 0.45 -26.41 1.87
N PRO A 711 -0.71 -25.71 1.86
CA PRO A 711 -0.81 -24.32 1.42
C PRO A 711 -0.01 -23.36 2.31
N VAL A 712 0.96 -22.65 1.74
CA VAL A 712 1.80 -21.68 2.46
C VAL A 712 0.96 -20.59 3.12
N MET A 713 -0.08 -20.09 2.43
CA MET A 713 -0.97 -19.02 2.93
C MET A 713 -1.88 -19.42 4.12
N TYR A 714 -1.97 -20.72 4.43
CA TYR A 714 -2.70 -21.23 5.62
C TYR A 714 -1.74 -21.78 6.69
N SER A 715 -0.43 -21.52 6.54
CA SER A 715 0.62 -21.89 7.52
C SER A 715 0.99 -20.78 8.51
N MET A 716 0.39 -19.58 8.37
CA MET A 716 0.59 -18.44 9.27
C MET A 716 -0.14 -18.66 10.59
N ASN A 717 0.46 -19.42 11.48
CA ASN A 717 -0.08 -19.58 12.82
C ASN A 717 0.26 -18.34 13.67
N PHE A 718 -0.55 -18.05 14.68
CA PHE A 718 -0.19 -17.18 15.79
C PHE A 718 -0.92 -17.71 17.04
N ASP A 719 -0.20 -17.99 18.13
CA ASP A 719 -0.76 -18.56 19.37
C ASP A 719 -1.75 -19.74 19.17
N SER A 720 -1.44 -20.62 18.21
CA SER A 720 -2.25 -21.77 17.75
C SER A 720 -3.47 -21.46 16.88
N ALA A 721 -3.82 -20.19 16.65
CA ALA A 721 -4.83 -19.80 15.67
C ALA A 721 -4.25 -19.88 14.24
N LYS A 722 -5.09 -20.32 13.29
CA LYS A 722 -4.79 -20.38 11.84
C LYS A 722 -5.73 -19.45 11.07
N PRO A 723 -5.36 -19.03 9.84
CA PRO A 723 -6.31 -18.35 8.97
C PRO A 723 -7.43 -19.32 8.59
N VAL A 724 -8.69 -18.91 8.73
CA VAL A 724 -9.88 -19.66 8.25
C VAL A 724 -10.24 -19.29 6.81
N HIS A 725 -9.75 -18.13 6.36
CA HIS A 725 -9.82 -17.67 4.99
C HIS A 725 -8.66 -16.71 4.71
N VAL A 726 -8.15 -16.76 3.48
CA VAL A 726 -7.33 -15.70 2.91
C VAL A 726 -7.99 -15.19 1.63
N SER A 727 -8.12 -13.88 1.50
CA SER A 727 -8.55 -13.17 0.29
C SER A 727 -7.36 -12.44 -0.33
N CYS A 728 -7.31 -12.41 -1.67
CA CYS A 728 -6.29 -11.71 -2.44
C CYS A 728 -6.97 -10.87 -3.52
N HIS A 729 -6.58 -9.60 -3.66
CA HIS A 729 -7.13 -8.68 -4.65
C HIS A 729 -6.02 -7.96 -5.40
N VAL A 730 -6.26 -7.72 -6.69
CA VAL A 730 -5.45 -6.82 -7.53
C VAL A 730 -6.29 -5.56 -7.79
N GLY A 731 -5.88 -4.44 -7.20
CA GLY A 731 -6.52 -3.16 -7.44
C GLY A 731 -6.19 -2.59 -8.82
N ASN A 732 -7.09 -1.76 -9.33
CA ASN A 732 -7.03 -1.14 -10.66
C ASN A 732 -6.98 -2.19 -11.80
N ALA A 733 -7.69 -3.31 -11.63
CA ALA A 733 -7.90 -4.36 -12.62
C ALA A 733 -9.31 -4.30 -13.25
N GLU A 734 -9.82 -3.08 -13.47
CA GLU A 734 -11.09 -2.84 -14.18
C GLU A 734 -11.03 -3.37 -15.62
N GLY A 735 -12.18 -3.53 -16.28
CA GLY A 735 -12.25 -3.95 -17.69
C GLY A 735 -12.84 -5.34 -17.86
N GLU A 736 -12.15 -6.23 -18.57
CA GLU A 736 -12.69 -7.55 -18.93
C GLU A 736 -12.81 -8.52 -17.74
N GLY A 737 -12.08 -8.26 -16.65
CA GLY A 737 -12.17 -9.00 -15.38
C GLY A 737 -11.01 -9.94 -15.09
N LEU A 738 -11.09 -10.59 -13.93
CA LEU A 738 -9.99 -11.30 -13.29
C LEU A 738 -10.49 -12.53 -12.52
N ILE A 739 -9.81 -13.67 -12.67
CA ILE A 739 -9.96 -14.87 -11.84
C ILE A 739 -8.65 -15.06 -11.05
N LEU A 740 -8.72 -15.30 -9.75
CA LEU A 740 -7.63 -15.85 -8.95
C LEU A 740 -8.02 -17.26 -8.50
N VAL A 741 -7.25 -18.28 -8.93
CA VAL A 741 -7.41 -19.66 -8.45
C VAL A 741 -6.31 -19.93 -7.42
N MET A 742 -6.74 -20.19 -6.18
CA MET A 742 -5.86 -20.27 -5.01
C MET A 742 -6.07 -21.54 -4.20
N PRO A 743 -5.05 -22.00 -3.44
CA PRO A 743 -5.23 -23.05 -2.43
C PRO A 743 -6.35 -22.73 -1.42
N SER A 744 -7.02 -23.77 -0.90
CA SER A 744 -8.02 -23.64 0.18
C SER A 744 -7.45 -24.07 1.54
N ALA A 745 -8.10 -23.65 2.63
CA ALA A 745 -7.77 -24.02 4.01
C ALA A 745 -7.85 -25.55 4.25
N GLU A 746 -8.69 -26.25 3.49
CA GLU A 746 -8.87 -27.71 3.52
C GLU A 746 -7.64 -28.48 2.99
N ALA A 747 -6.73 -27.81 2.27
CA ALA A 747 -5.58 -28.39 1.57
C ALA A 747 -5.99 -29.44 0.50
N GLY A 748 -5.03 -30.27 0.06
CA GLY A 748 -5.26 -31.25 -1.01
C GLY A 748 -5.62 -30.59 -2.35
N LEU A 749 -6.69 -31.11 -2.98
CA LEU A 749 -7.25 -30.60 -4.23
C LEU A 749 -8.25 -29.45 -4.01
N ALA A 750 -8.61 -29.12 -2.75
CA ALA A 750 -9.54 -28.04 -2.45
C ALA A 750 -8.98 -26.66 -2.89
N ARG A 751 -9.83 -25.82 -3.48
CA ARG A 751 -9.45 -24.51 -4.03
C ARG A 751 -10.44 -23.41 -3.69
N THR A 752 -9.92 -22.20 -3.58
CA THR A 752 -10.70 -20.95 -3.51
C THR A 752 -10.55 -20.26 -4.86
N VAL A 753 -11.67 -19.94 -5.52
CA VAL A 753 -11.69 -19.13 -6.73
C VAL A 753 -12.31 -17.79 -6.38
N MET A 754 -11.55 -16.71 -6.57
CA MET A 754 -12.07 -15.33 -6.47
C MET A 754 -12.26 -14.81 -7.90
N VAL A 755 -13.42 -14.25 -8.19
CA VAL A 755 -13.76 -13.74 -9.53
C VAL A 755 -14.18 -12.28 -9.41
N THR A 756 -13.44 -11.40 -10.06
CA THR A 756 -13.69 -9.96 -10.15
C THR A 756 -14.17 -9.62 -11.55
N LEU A 757 -15.42 -9.15 -11.67
CA LEU A 757 -16.08 -8.82 -12.93
C LEU A 757 -16.88 -7.52 -12.74
N PRO A 758 -17.44 -6.91 -13.81
CA PRO A 758 -18.50 -5.92 -13.66
C PRO A 758 -19.58 -6.40 -12.67
N GLU A 759 -20.15 -5.48 -11.90
CA GLU A 759 -21.07 -5.80 -10.80
C GLU A 759 -22.27 -6.67 -11.24
N GLU A 760 -22.90 -6.33 -12.38
CA GLU A 760 -23.99 -7.12 -12.97
C GLU A 760 -23.56 -8.51 -13.44
N GLU A 761 -22.33 -8.65 -13.94
CA GLU A 761 -21.80 -9.94 -14.40
C GLU A 761 -21.47 -10.83 -13.20
N THR A 762 -20.94 -10.25 -12.13
CA THR A 762 -20.64 -10.93 -10.87
C THR A 762 -21.91 -11.49 -10.22
N ALA A 763 -22.98 -10.70 -10.18
CA ALA A 763 -24.28 -11.12 -9.64
C ALA A 763 -24.86 -12.32 -10.42
N LYS A 764 -24.87 -12.24 -11.77
CA LYS A 764 -25.31 -13.34 -12.65
C LYS A 764 -24.46 -14.61 -12.46
N LEU A 765 -23.14 -14.47 -12.31
CA LEU A 765 -22.23 -15.61 -12.11
C LEU A 765 -22.48 -16.33 -10.78
N CYS A 766 -22.87 -15.60 -9.72
CA CYS A 766 -23.25 -16.19 -8.43
C CYS A 766 -24.54 -17.05 -8.50
N GLU A 767 -25.30 -16.95 -9.58
CA GLU A 767 -26.54 -17.70 -9.82
C GLU A 767 -26.39 -18.80 -10.89
N ASP A 768 -25.20 -18.95 -11.49
CA ASP A 768 -24.94 -19.97 -12.52
C ASP A 768 -25.15 -21.38 -11.94
N GLN A 769 -26.05 -22.12 -12.58
CA GLN A 769 -26.50 -23.41 -12.09
C GLN A 769 -25.42 -24.49 -12.12
N SER A 770 -24.41 -24.38 -12.99
CA SER A 770 -23.33 -25.36 -13.07
C SER A 770 -22.25 -25.10 -12.02
N ILE A 771 -21.97 -23.84 -11.70
CA ILE A 771 -21.15 -23.49 -10.53
C ILE A 771 -21.87 -23.93 -9.26
N LEU A 772 -23.16 -23.62 -9.10
CA LEU A 772 -23.95 -24.01 -7.94
C LEU A 772 -24.17 -25.53 -7.82
N HIS A 773 -24.15 -26.28 -8.92
CA HIS A 773 -24.20 -27.76 -8.91
C HIS A 773 -23.04 -28.38 -8.11
N LEU A 774 -21.87 -27.75 -8.17
CA LEU A 774 -20.68 -28.15 -7.41
C LEU A 774 -20.76 -27.79 -5.90
N LYS A 775 -21.84 -27.14 -5.47
CA LYS A 775 -22.12 -26.71 -4.09
C LYS A 775 -20.94 -25.96 -3.44
N PRO A 776 -20.35 -24.94 -4.10
CA PRO A 776 -19.29 -24.16 -3.50
C PRO A 776 -19.80 -23.47 -2.24
N THR A 777 -18.93 -23.36 -1.23
CA THR A 777 -19.17 -22.44 -0.12
C THR A 777 -18.86 -21.04 -0.63
N MET A 778 -19.90 -20.27 -0.97
CA MET A 778 -19.76 -18.87 -1.36
C MET A 778 -19.51 -18.01 -0.12
N LEU A 779 -18.53 -17.11 -0.21
CA LEU A 779 -18.25 -16.08 0.78
C LEU A 779 -18.29 -14.72 0.09
N LEU A 780 -18.55 -13.68 0.89
CA LEU A 780 -18.42 -12.27 0.47
C LEU A 780 -19.26 -11.96 -0.78
N ARG A 781 -20.58 -12.20 -0.69
CA ARG A 781 -21.49 -12.09 -1.82
C ARG A 781 -21.98 -10.65 -1.99
N SER A 782 -21.70 -10.05 -3.14
CA SER A 782 -22.47 -8.92 -3.67
C SER A 782 -23.93 -9.39 -3.84
N ILE A 783 -24.86 -8.85 -3.06
CA ILE A 783 -26.32 -9.16 -3.12
C ILE A 783 -27.04 -8.09 -3.92
#